data_AF-A0A402A194-F1
#
_entry.id   AF-A0A402A194-F1
#
_cell.length_a   1.000
_cell.length_b   1.000
_cell.length_c   1.000
_cell.angle_alpha   90.00
_cell.angle_beta   90.00
_cell.angle_gamma   90.00
#
_symmetry.space_group_name_H-M   'P 1'
#
loop_
_entity.id
_entity.type
_entity.pdbx_description
1 polymer ?
#
loop_
_entity_poly.entity_id
_entity_poly.type
_entity_poly.pdbx_seq_one_letter_code
_entity_poly.pdbx_strand_id
1 'polypeptide(L)'
;MTRLLTMKTIIAPNQKPHWSLTFLVGLLCLALLLTSALLVVPRFQAHAETSNQRPSVGLNLTEPDYDTFTDAMKTSSPWNSGSNPATVDANGWPTEDASLYVWEGASGTDGTYQLSFTGQATISPFGGTISNQQYTAATNTTTATIVITDTGPINFNLNFTNTHRTASSATNTGITNVVMMKPVSEGSTTTYAPSTIFTPYVAQAVAPYTYLRFMFGTNWNKSTNWSDRTTISYASQHKILPGDNAFEGNQMAFEYMVKIANDNNKDLYLVVPDRANTDYITKLAQLTLYGSDGLNPYTSPQTNPVWAPLKSNLHLYVEYTNEAWNFSFDQAHDLYDGPIGAQQEIANNPNSPLIYDGNTDGNLIWHRNYANRALNVSKIFRSIYGDSAMGSRVRPLLFWQYADLNNTAEDELLFLNDYYNNADGIQHVSDPHPLSYYFWGGGGAVYFNSNNDSASSVDALFASGIPQDSYQNMINIEARWARSYGLHFMSYEGSWGISGTVGDQGRVDARAKQALITSFNDFVKAGGENYTVGTFGQWNNFKTASTYPLVQAAAVVNDPNYALPAITQGLEVSATSPTIIGGPHYSITRTGLSGATTNLGNETDYLLRVDASGSYQIAVSAGNSASGGAIGVYIDSVLLTTITVPNTGGTSSFQTVVAGSTSLSAGLHSVTLRASAQPSGANAGTVNALLIQPGTGTPPTIPSPGALPSGWMSQDIGSVGQVGSASLDNGTLHITASGSDISGTADSFHFVYQAVTGDATIIARTTWLGDSNPYAKVGVMIRDSLDQSAANAITYYSPSGDTTFQERVTDNGSTNHGTPPQFDSPTWLKLVRSGSTITGFISHDGTTWTQTGSDTFAFPQTVYVGLAVDAHNNGTLVTGDLDNISLNGVAFVNSNPTPTPTSTPTPTPTSTPTSTPTPTPSGWTTCASENGTCSFSGTMVVRYGANNQFFYKTATTSIACNNATFGDPLVGTVKACAFASVPPTSWTFCASENGTCAVPGTVTVAYGANSSYYYKTVTNSISCNNATFGDPLVGTFKGCYYK
;
A
#
# COMPACT_ATOMS: atom_id res chain seq x y z
N MET A 1 -55.73 -1.89 -18.90
CA MET A 1 -57.19 -1.68 -18.80
C MET A 1 -57.70 -2.37 -17.54
N THR A 2 -58.32 -1.54 -16.71
CA THR A 2 -59.20 -1.71 -15.54
C THR A 2 -59.80 -3.08 -15.13
N ARG A 3 -59.80 -3.27 -13.79
CA ARG A 3 -60.83 -3.84 -12.86
C ARG A 3 -60.96 -5.37 -12.73
N LEU A 4 -60.75 -5.95 -11.53
CA LEU A 4 -61.61 -6.01 -10.31
C LEU A 4 -62.88 -6.84 -10.50
N LEU A 5 -63.12 -7.86 -9.65
CA LEU A 5 -64.37 -8.10 -8.87
C LEU A 5 -64.29 -9.46 -8.09
N THR A 6 -64.36 -9.44 -6.74
CA THR A 6 -65.46 -9.96 -5.84
C THR A 6 -65.35 -11.45 -5.43
N MET A 7 -65.79 -11.96 -4.27
CA MET A 7 -66.73 -11.52 -3.21
C MET A 7 -66.62 -12.45 -1.96
N LYS A 8 -66.67 -11.88 -0.74
CA LYS A 8 -67.52 -12.15 0.46
C LYS A 8 -67.98 -13.61 0.78
N THR A 9 -68.08 -14.09 2.03
CA THR A 9 -69.05 -13.73 3.11
C THR A 9 -68.77 -14.61 4.37
N ILE A 10 -68.42 -14.13 5.59
CA ILE A 10 -69.17 -13.66 6.82
C ILE A 10 -69.93 -14.74 7.65
N ILE A 11 -69.67 -14.78 8.98
CA ILE A 11 -70.57 -14.78 10.21
C ILE A 11 -69.62 -14.96 11.45
N ALA A 12 -69.24 -13.95 12.27
CA ALA A 12 -69.89 -13.22 13.41
C ALA A 12 -70.12 -14.04 14.71
N PRO A 13 -70.23 -13.47 15.96
CA PRO A 13 -69.72 -12.21 16.56
C PRO A 13 -69.20 -12.35 18.04
N ASN A 14 -68.58 -11.32 18.65
CA ASN A 14 -69.12 -10.52 19.80
C ASN A 14 -68.07 -9.80 20.71
N GLN A 15 -68.39 -8.52 20.98
CA GLN A 15 -68.04 -7.63 22.12
C GLN A 15 -66.65 -6.94 22.19
N LYS A 16 -66.69 -5.60 21.97
CA LYS A 16 -65.65 -4.57 22.27
C LYS A 16 -65.91 -3.96 23.67
N PRO A 17 -64.97 -3.17 24.25
CA PRO A 17 -65.12 -1.72 24.14
C PRO A 17 -63.84 -0.90 23.90
N HIS A 18 -64.02 0.11 23.05
CA HIS A 18 -63.32 1.38 22.83
C HIS A 18 -62.04 1.74 23.62
N TRP A 19 -60.94 1.94 22.87
CA TRP A 19 -59.86 2.87 23.19
C TRP A 19 -59.69 3.86 22.01
N SER A 20 -59.36 5.09 22.37
CA SER A 20 -59.45 6.35 21.62
C SER A 20 -58.60 6.45 20.34
N LEU A 21 -59.11 7.22 19.37
CA LEU A 21 -58.50 7.56 18.08
C LEU A 21 -57.10 8.21 18.18
N THR A 22 -56.69 8.64 19.38
CA THR A 22 -55.35 9.15 19.71
C THR A 22 -54.26 8.07 19.74
N PHE A 23 -54.61 6.79 19.93
CA PHE A 23 -53.63 5.70 20.02
C PHE A 23 -53.18 5.18 18.63
N LEU A 24 -54.03 5.32 17.61
CA LEU A 24 -53.73 4.85 16.25
C LEU A 24 -52.82 5.82 15.47
N VAL A 25 -52.90 7.12 15.75
CA VAL A 25 -52.00 8.13 15.16
C VAL A 25 -50.61 8.07 15.80
N GLY A 26 -50.53 7.73 17.10
CA GLY A 26 -49.25 7.50 17.79
C GLY A 26 -48.49 6.28 17.27
N LEU A 27 -49.17 5.17 16.94
CA LEU A 27 -48.51 3.97 16.39
C LEU A 27 -48.04 4.15 14.94
N LEU A 28 -48.73 4.95 14.11
CA LEU A 28 -48.27 5.25 12.75
C LEU A 28 -47.03 6.16 12.76
N CYS A 29 -46.96 7.14 13.66
CA CYS A 29 -45.76 7.97 13.83
C CYS A 29 -44.59 7.18 14.45
N LEU A 30 -44.85 6.23 15.35
CA LEU A 30 -43.81 5.37 15.92
C LEU A 30 -43.27 4.35 14.89
N ALA A 31 -44.11 3.83 14.00
CA ALA A 31 -43.68 2.97 12.90
C ALA A 31 -42.83 3.71 11.85
N LEU A 32 -43.13 4.98 11.57
CA LEU A 32 -42.32 5.85 10.69
C LEU A 32 -41.01 6.32 11.34
N LEU A 33 -40.96 6.44 12.68
CA LEU A 33 -39.75 6.75 13.45
C LEU A 33 -38.85 5.52 13.68
N LEU A 34 -39.39 4.30 13.67
CA LEU A 34 -38.61 3.06 13.80
C LEU A 34 -38.04 2.53 12.47
N THR A 35 -38.61 2.90 11.31
CA THR A 35 -38.00 2.56 10.00
C THR A 35 -36.91 3.53 9.57
N SER A 36 -36.81 4.71 10.18
CA SER A 36 -35.78 5.72 9.88
C SER A 36 -34.52 5.60 10.76
N ALA A 37 -34.55 4.78 11.81
CA ALA A 37 -33.42 4.55 12.72
C ALA A 37 -32.66 3.22 12.49
N LEU A 38 -33.10 2.40 11.52
CA LEU A 38 -32.50 1.08 11.23
C LEU A 38 -32.04 0.89 9.78
N LEU A 39 -32.13 1.93 8.94
CA LEU A 39 -31.27 2.03 7.75
C LEU A 39 -29.92 2.57 8.19
N VAL A 40 -29.19 1.78 8.97
CA VAL A 40 -27.73 1.82 8.88
C VAL A 40 -27.43 1.20 7.52
N VAL A 41 -27.47 2.03 6.48
CA VAL A 41 -26.69 1.74 5.28
C VAL A 41 -25.29 1.45 5.83
N PRO A 42 -24.71 0.27 5.64
CA PRO A 42 -23.31 0.07 5.99
C PRO A 42 -22.58 1.19 5.25
N ARG A 43 -22.05 2.17 5.99
CA ARG A 43 -21.07 3.07 5.41
C ARG A 43 -19.94 2.12 5.04
N PHE A 44 -19.78 1.89 3.74
CA PHE A 44 -18.68 1.09 3.21
C PHE A 44 -17.41 1.71 3.78
N GLN A 45 -16.78 1.02 4.73
CA GLN A 45 -15.44 1.39 5.15
C GLN A 45 -14.54 1.14 3.96
N ALA A 46 -13.73 2.12 3.59
CA ALA A 46 -12.64 1.89 2.68
C ALA A 46 -11.80 0.72 3.21
N HIS A 47 -11.42 -0.22 2.35
CA HIS A 47 -10.40 -1.21 2.67
C HIS A 47 -9.03 -0.54 2.65
N ALA A 48 -8.80 0.42 3.53
CA ALA A 48 -7.46 0.80 3.89
C ALA A 48 -7.09 -0.01 5.13
N GLU A 49 -6.34 -1.07 4.85
CA GLU A 49 -5.68 -2.02 5.74
C GLU A 49 -6.57 -2.80 6.73
N THR A 50 -6.77 -4.08 6.40
CA THR A 50 -6.74 -5.08 7.48
C THR A 50 -5.36 -4.96 8.13
N SER A 51 -5.30 -4.34 9.30
CA SER A 51 -4.14 -4.09 10.20
C SER A 51 -3.15 -5.25 10.48
N ASN A 52 -3.16 -6.33 9.69
CA ASN A 52 -2.42 -7.56 9.88
C ASN A 52 -1.66 -8.07 8.63
N GLN A 53 -1.73 -7.40 7.46
CA GLN A 53 -0.98 -7.89 6.29
C GLN A 53 0.48 -7.46 6.37
N ARG A 54 1.35 -8.43 6.70
CA ARG A 54 2.80 -8.26 6.66
C ARG A 54 3.26 -8.17 5.20
N PRO A 55 4.01 -7.14 4.80
CA PRO A 55 4.68 -7.11 3.51
C PRO A 55 5.44 -8.40 3.23
N SER A 56 5.31 -8.91 2.00
CA SER A 56 5.85 -10.21 1.63
C SER A 56 6.31 -10.30 0.19
N VAL A 57 7.13 -11.31 -0.09
CA VAL A 57 7.63 -11.63 -1.42
C VAL A 57 6.92 -12.86 -1.97
N GLY A 58 6.32 -12.71 -3.15
CA GLY A 58 5.82 -13.83 -3.95
C GLY A 58 6.66 -14.07 -5.19
N LEU A 59 6.26 -15.05 -5.98
CA LEU A 59 7.06 -15.57 -7.10
C LEU A 59 6.29 -15.52 -8.41
N ASN A 60 6.91 -14.96 -9.45
CA ASN A 60 6.60 -15.26 -10.85
C ASN A 60 7.20 -16.62 -11.19
N LEU A 61 6.35 -17.65 -11.16
CA LEU A 61 6.72 -19.03 -11.44
C LEU A 61 6.64 -19.27 -12.95
N THR A 62 7.78 -19.61 -13.54
CA THR A 62 7.96 -19.83 -14.98
C THR A 62 7.48 -21.23 -15.41
N GLU A 63 7.74 -21.56 -16.68
CA GLU A 63 7.41 -22.86 -17.28
C GLU A 63 7.92 -24.05 -16.45
N PRO A 64 7.11 -25.12 -16.32
CA PRO A 64 7.57 -26.42 -15.83
C PRO A 64 8.77 -26.94 -16.64
N ASP A 65 9.86 -27.25 -15.94
CA ASP A 65 11.04 -27.88 -16.52
C ASP A 65 11.06 -29.41 -16.33
N TYR A 66 12.14 -30.06 -16.77
CA TYR A 66 12.38 -31.48 -16.51
C TYR A 66 12.31 -31.83 -15.01
N ASP A 67 12.62 -30.93 -14.09
CA ASP A 67 12.59 -31.23 -12.66
C ASP A 67 11.19 -31.07 -12.04
N THR A 68 10.16 -30.68 -12.80
CA THR A 68 8.84 -30.35 -12.24
C THR A 68 7.94 -31.57 -12.00
N PHE A 69 7.64 -32.33 -13.05
CA PHE A 69 6.74 -33.50 -13.00
C PHE A 69 7.52 -34.80 -12.83
N THR A 70 6.96 -35.77 -12.10
CA THR A 70 7.50 -37.14 -12.01
C THR A 70 7.24 -37.95 -13.28
N ASP A 71 6.18 -37.62 -14.02
CA ASP A 71 5.90 -38.13 -15.37
C ASP A 71 6.63 -37.25 -16.39
N ALA A 72 7.66 -37.81 -17.02
CA ALA A 72 8.48 -37.10 -18.00
C ALA A 72 7.69 -36.66 -19.24
N MET A 73 6.56 -37.31 -19.54
CA MET A 73 5.72 -36.94 -20.68
C MET A 73 5.03 -35.58 -20.50
N LYS A 74 4.88 -35.10 -19.25
CA LYS A 74 4.18 -33.83 -18.99
C LYS A 74 4.95 -32.59 -19.47
N THR A 75 6.24 -32.72 -19.73
CA THR A 75 7.12 -31.65 -20.23
C THR A 75 7.75 -32.02 -21.58
N SER A 76 7.17 -32.98 -22.31
CA SER A 76 7.71 -33.41 -23.60
C SER A 76 7.38 -32.42 -24.73
N SER A 77 8.13 -32.51 -25.83
CA SER A 77 7.82 -31.80 -27.07
C SER A 77 6.49 -32.26 -27.68
N PRO A 78 5.95 -31.50 -28.65
CA PRO A 78 4.89 -31.99 -29.53
C PRO A 78 5.31 -33.26 -30.29
N TRP A 79 4.31 -34.02 -30.74
CA TRP A 79 4.48 -35.23 -31.54
C TRP A 79 4.85 -34.92 -32.99
N ASN A 80 5.75 -35.71 -33.57
CA ASN A 80 6.22 -35.59 -34.94
C ASN A 80 6.04 -36.91 -35.72
N SER A 81 5.61 -36.81 -36.97
CA SER A 81 5.59 -37.87 -37.96
C SER A 81 6.71 -37.59 -38.98
N GLY A 82 7.86 -38.26 -38.78
CA GLY A 82 9.09 -37.92 -39.48
C GLY A 82 9.56 -36.51 -39.13
N SER A 83 9.70 -35.65 -40.15
CA SER A 83 10.10 -34.23 -39.98
C SER A 83 8.92 -33.27 -39.84
N ASN A 84 7.68 -33.76 -39.86
CA ASN A 84 6.47 -32.94 -39.79
C ASN A 84 5.76 -33.14 -38.44
N PRO A 85 4.96 -32.17 -37.97
CA PRO A 85 4.06 -32.39 -36.85
C PRO A 85 3.12 -33.57 -37.10
N ALA A 86 2.95 -34.46 -36.12
CA ALA A 86 1.99 -35.55 -36.20
C ALA A 86 0.56 -35.04 -35.97
N THR A 87 -0.41 -35.71 -36.58
CA THR A 87 -1.83 -35.47 -36.26
C THR A 87 -2.14 -35.97 -34.85
N VAL A 88 -2.80 -35.15 -34.04
CA VAL A 88 -3.17 -35.48 -32.66
C VAL A 88 -4.67 -35.37 -32.42
N ASP A 89 -5.19 -36.11 -31.43
CA ASP A 89 -6.56 -35.97 -30.96
C ASP A 89 -6.75 -34.77 -30.00
N ALA A 90 -7.97 -34.59 -29.48
CA ALA A 90 -8.31 -33.47 -28.61
C ALA A 90 -7.50 -33.41 -27.28
N ASN A 91 -6.88 -34.52 -26.87
CA ASN A 91 -6.02 -34.59 -25.69
C ASN A 91 -4.52 -34.59 -26.07
N GLY A 92 -4.18 -34.29 -27.32
CA GLY A 92 -2.79 -34.18 -27.77
C GLY A 92 -2.11 -35.53 -28.03
N TRP A 93 -2.86 -36.63 -28.13
CA TRP A 93 -2.29 -37.94 -28.41
C TRP A 93 -2.23 -38.23 -29.91
N PRO A 94 -1.13 -38.82 -30.43
CA PRO A 94 -0.92 -38.99 -31.87
C PRO A 94 -1.92 -39.99 -32.44
N THR A 95 -2.51 -39.71 -33.60
CA THR A 95 -3.47 -40.59 -34.29
C THR A 95 -2.81 -41.46 -35.37
N GLU A 96 -1.49 -41.51 -35.38
CA GLU A 96 -0.63 -42.21 -36.33
C GLU A 96 0.68 -42.62 -35.64
N ASP A 97 1.55 -43.35 -36.34
CA ASP A 97 2.94 -43.59 -35.93
C ASP A 97 3.64 -42.25 -35.74
N ALA A 98 4.30 -42.08 -34.61
CA ALA A 98 4.83 -40.78 -34.20
C ALA A 98 6.04 -40.94 -33.27
N SER A 99 6.82 -39.88 -33.19
CA SER A 99 7.95 -39.74 -32.30
C SER A 99 7.90 -38.40 -31.58
N LEU A 100 8.62 -38.27 -30.48
CA LEU A 100 8.77 -37.00 -29.76
C LEU A 100 10.08 -36.97 -28.99
N TYR A 101 10.56 -35.77 -28.70
CA TYR A 101 11.55 -35.58 -27.65
C TYR A 101 10.84 -35.54 -26.30
N VAL A 102 11.22 -36.42 -25.39
CA VAL A 102 10.75 -36.31 -24.00
C VAL A 102 11.48 -35.17 -23.31
N TRP A 103 12.75 -34.95 -23.66
CA TRP A 103 13.54 -33.77 -23.30
C TRP A 103 14.73 -33.60 -24.25
N GLU A 104 15.29 -32.39 -24.25
CA GLU A 104 16.50 -32.02 -24.99
C GLU A 104 17.52 -31.40 -24.03
N GLY A 105 18.78 -31.85 -24.10
CA GLY A 105 19.89 -31.31 -23.33
C GLY A 105 19.81 -31.45 -21.80
N ALA A 106 18.90 -32.27 -21.26
CA ALA A 106 18.79 -32.45 -19.81
C ALA A 106 19.93 -33.32 -19.26
N SER A 107 20.42 -32.99 -18.07
CA SER A 107 21.50 -33.71 -17.36
C SER A 107 20.98 -34.33 -16.07
N GLY A 108 21.73 -35.29 -15.49
CA GLY A 108 21.27 -36.01 -14.30
C GLY A 108 19.98 -36.80 -14.55
N THR A 109 19.85 -37.35 -15.76
CA THR A 109 18.68 -38.12 -16.19
C THR A 109 18.91 -39.63 -16.17
N ASP A 110 20.08 -40.07 -15.70
CA ASP A 110 20.42 -41.49 -15.58
C ASP A 110 19.54 -42.19 -14.53
N GLY A 111 19.21 -43.45 -14.82
CA GLY A 111 18.35 -44.27 -13.98
C GLY A 111 17.39 -45.12 -14.78
N THR A 112 16.46 -45.75 -14.05
CA THR A 112 15.42 -46.61 -14.60
C THR A 112 14.09 -45.87 -14.62
N TYR A 113 13.42 -45.91 -15.77
CA TYR A 113 12.11 -45.31 -16.01
C TYR A 113 11.10 -46.40 -16.32
N GLN A 114 9.85 -46.18 -15.90
CA GLN A 114 8.74 -47.06 -16.22
C GLN A 114 7.80 -46.38 -17.21
N LEU A 115 7.70 -46.96 -18.39
CA LEU A 115 6.83 -46.51 -19.47
C LEU A 115 5.54 -47.33 -19.46
N SER A 116 4.41 -46.65 -19.60
CA SER A 116 3.11 -47.28 -19.87
C SER A 116 2.29 -46.44 -20.84
N PHE A 117 1.49 -47.08 -21.69
CA PHE A 117 0.52 -46.39 -22.55
C PHE A 117 -0.66 -47.29 -22.93
N THR A 118 -1.75 -46.67 -23.36
CA THR A 118 -2.91 -47.34 -23.93
C THR A 118 -2.72 -47.54 -25.44
N GLY A 119 -2.79 -48.80 -25.88
CA GLY A 119 -2.50 -49.24 -27.24
C GLY A 119 -1.33 -50.20 -27.32
N GLN A 120 -0.97 -50.59 -28.53
CA GLN A 120 0.19 -51.43 -28.86
C GLN A 120 1.09 -50.68 -29.84
N ALA A 121 2.41 -50.74 -29.65
CA ALA A 121 3.38 -50.16 -30.58
C ALA A 121 4.72 -50.89 -30.49
N THR A 122 5.56 -50.76 -31.51
CA THR A 122 7.00 -51.04 -31.42
C THR A 122 7.71 -49.77 -30.97
N ILE A 123 8.45 -49.85 -29.87
CA ILE A 123 9.07 -48.69 -29.21
C ILE A 123 10.58 -48.72 -29.45
N SER A 124 11.13 -47.62 -29.95
CA SER A 124 12.57 -47.47 -30.18
C SER A 124 13.06 -46.17 -29.54
N PRO A 125 13.74 -46.21 -28.38
CA PRO A 125 14.34 -45.03 -27.77
C PRO A 125 15.65 -44.63 -28.46
N PHE A 126 15.95 -43.34 -28.47
CA PHE A 126 17.29 -42.79 -28.72
C PHE A 126 17.79 -42.12 -27.44
N GLY A 127 19.02 -42.44 -27.02
CA GLY A 127 19.59 -41.98 -25.75
C GLY A 127 19.30 -42.88 -24.54
N GLY A 128 18.81 -44.10 -24.76
CA GLY A 128 18.58 -45.10 -23.70
C GLY A 128 18.33 -46.49 -24.25
N THR A 129 18.19 -47.48 -23.36
CA THR A 129 17.89 -48.87 -23.72
C THR A 129 16.50 -49.27 -23.21
N ILE A 130 15.77 -50.06 -24.00
CA ILE A 130 14.45 -50.58 -23.65
C ILE A 130 14.53 -52.07 -23.32
N SER A 131 13.78 -52.49 -22.31
CA SER A 131 13.61 -53.89 -21.92
C SER A 131 12.20 -54.14 -21.41
N ASN A 132 11.84 -55.42 -21.23
CA ASN A 132 10.57 -55.84 -20.62
C ASN A 132 9.31 -55.22 -21.25
N GLN A 133 9.33 -54.94 -22.56
CA GLN A 133 8.14 -54.48 -23.25
C GLN A 133 7.08 -55.59 -23.30
N GLN A 134 5.87 -55.30 -22.83
CA GLN A 134 4.75 -56.25 -22.74
C GLN A 134 3.44 -55.55 -23.12
N TYR A 135 2.65 -56.15 -24.01
CA TYR A 135 1.30 -55.72 -24.33
C TYR A 135 0.27 -56.62 -23.65
N THR A 136 -0.68 -56.03 -22.93
CA THR A 136 -1.79 -56.71 -22.27
C THR A 136 -3.10 -56.38 -22.96
N ALA A 137 -3.60 -57.32 -23.78
CA ALA A 137 -4.81 -57.11 -24.57
C ALA A 137 -6.07 -56.83 -23.73
N ALA A 138 -6.19 -57.44 -22.55
CA ALA A 138 -7.35 -57.28 -21.67
C ALA A 138 -7.57 -55.84 -21.18
N THR A 139 -6.49 -55.08 -21.00
CA THR A 139 -6.53 -53.67 -20.57
C THR A 139 -6.16 -52.71 -21.70
N ASN A 140 -5.82 -53.24 -22.88
CA ASN A 140 -5.26 -52.50 -24.00
C ASN A 140 -4.05 -51.64 -23.59
N THR A 141 -3.14 -52.20 -22.77
CA THR A 141 -2.02 -51.45 -22.19
C THR A 141 -0.69 -52.06 -22.61
N THR A 142 0.26 -51.24 -23.01
CA THR A 142 1.67 -51.64 -23.13
C THR A 142 2.47 -51.06 -21.97
N THR A 143 3.40 -51.84 -21.42
CA THR A 143 4.38 -51.40 -20.43
C THR A 143 5.79 -51.72 -20.91
N ALA A 144 6.78 -50.91 -20.55
CA ALA A 144 8.19 -51.20 -20.80
C ALA A 144 9.09 -50.53 -19.75
N THR A 145 10.32 -51.03 -19.62
CA THR A 145 11.35 -50.41 -18.77
C THR A 145 12.39 -49.77 -19.66
N ILE A 146 12.69 -48.49 -19.40
CA ILE A 146 13.75 -47.74 -20.08
C ILE A 146 14.89 -47.50 -19.09
N VAL A 147 16.13 -47.77 -19.51
CA VAL A 147 17.33 -47.49 -18.72
C VAL A 147 18.21 -46.50 -19.47
N ILE A 148 18.53 -45.41 -18.79
CA ILE A 148 19.45 -44.36 -19.25
C ILE A 148 20.69 -44.42 -18.35
N THR A 149 21.87 -44.47 -18.96
CA THR A 149 23.15 -44.59 -18.24
C THR A 149 24.03 -43.35 -18.38
N ASP A 150 23.66 -42.41 -19.26
CA ASP A 150 24.41 -41.17 -19.44
C ASP A 150 24.08 -40.18 -18.32
N THR A 151 25.10 -39.68 -17.66
CA THR A 151 25.00 -38.73 -16.53
C THR A 151 25.09 -37.27 -17.00
N GLY A 152 25.56 -37.04 -18.24
CA GLY A 152 25.71 -35.72 -18.84
C GLY A 152 24.43 -35.23 -19.54
N PRO A 153 24.51 -34.06 -20.20
CA PRO A 153 23.42 -33.53 -21.03
C PRO A 153 23.12 -34.45 -22.22
N ILE A 154 21.88 -34.94 -22.31
CA ILE A 154 21.44 -35.80 -23.42
C ILE A 154 20.09 -35.36 -24.01
N ASN A 155 19.89 -35.64 -25.30
CA ASN A 155 18.58 -35.61 -25.94
C ASN A 155 17.96 -37.01 -25.85
N PHE A 156 16.72 -37.10 -25.37
CA PHE A 156 16.01 -38.37 -25.26
C PHE A 156 14.75 -38.36 -26.11
N ASN A 157 14.71 -39.24 -27.11
CA ASN A 157 13.59 -39.36 -28.06
C ASN A 157 12.94 -40.73 -27.95
N LEU A 158 11.61 -40.78 -28.05
CA LEU A 158 10.84 -42.01 -28.18
C LEU A 158 10.18 -42.06 -29.54
N ASN A 159 10.40 -43.16 -30.27
CA ASN A 159 9.74 -43.45 -31.52
C ASN A 159 8.75 -44.61 -31.35
N PHE A 160 7.51 -44.41 -31.79
CA PHE A 160 6.42 -45.38 -31.76
C PHE A 160 5.99 -45.71 -33.19
N THR A 161 6.24 -46.95 -33.59
CA THR A 161 5.90 -47.46 -34.93
C THR A 161 4.96 -48.66 -34.83
N ASN A 162 4.27 -49.00 -35.91
CA ASN A 162 3.26 -50.08 -35.92
C ASN A 162 2.22 -49.87 -34.80
N THR A 163 1.73 -48.65 -34.65
CA THR A 163 0.82 -48.28 -33.57
C THR A 163 -0.60 -48.82 -33.79
N HIS A 164 -1.19 -49.39 -32.75
CA HIS A 164 -2.59 -49.81 -32.68
C HIS A 164 -3.25 -49.16 -31.48
N ARG A 165 -4.17 -48.22 -31.73
CA ARG A 165 -4.83 -47.45 -30.67
C ARG A 165 -5.70 -48.32 -29.75
N THR A 166 -6.37 -49.32 -30.33
CA THR A 166 -7.12 -50.36 -29.63
C THR A 166 -6.66 -51.74 -30.09
N ALA A 167 -6.98 -52.79 -29.34
CA ALA A 167 -6.67 -54.17 -29.70
C ALA A 167 -7.19 -54.60 -31.09
N SER A 168 -8.26 -53.95 -31.56
CA SER A 168 -8.87 -54.19 -32.89
C SER A 168 -8.50 -53.14 -33.94
N SER A 169 -7.74 -52.11 -33.58
CA SER A 169 -7.36 -51.05 -34.53
C SER A 169 -6.39 -51.58 -35.58
N ALA A 170 -6.42 -51.00 -36.78
CA ALA A 170 -5.37 -51.19 -37.77
C ALA A 170 -4.03 -50.63 -37.25
N THR A 171 -2.94 -51.02 -37.90
CA THR A 171 -1.62 -50.38 -37.73
C THR A 171 -1.68 -48.90 -38.11
N ASN A 172 -0.78 -48.09 -37.56
CA ASN A 172 -0.67 -46.65 -37.80
C ASN A 172 -1.92 -45.87 -37.36
N THR A 173 -2.48 -46.21 -36.20
CA THR A 173 -3.65 -45.50 -35.60
C THR A 173 -3.30 -44.74 -34.32
N GLY A 174 -2.01 -44.72 -33.98
CA GLY A 174 -1.46 -44.02 -32.83
C GLY A 174 -1.73 -44.70 -31.49
N ILE A 175 -1.40 -44.00 -30.41
CA ILE A 175 -1.50 -44.47 -29.02
C ILE A 175 -1.98 -43.34 -28.12
N THR A 176 -2.39 -43.66 -26.89
CA THR A 176 -2.89 -42.66 -25.93
C THR A 176 -2.35 -42.93 -24.52
N ASN A 177 -2.50 -41.95 -23.62
CA ASN A 177 -2.16 -42.09 -22.20
C ASN A 177 -0.73 -42.56 -21.94
N VAL A 178 0.23 -42.02 -22.69
CA VAL A 178 1.66 -42.33 -22.49
C VAL A 178 2.14 -41.68 -21.20
N VAL A 179 2.72 -42.48 -20.32
CA VAL A 179 3.26 -42.08 -19.02
C VAL A 179 4.67 -42.66 -18.89
N MET A 180 5.64 -41.83 -18.53
CA MET A 180 7.03 -42.25 -18.32
C MET A 180 7.50 -41.77 -16.94
N MET A 181 7.37 -42.63 -15.93
CA MET A 181 7.71 -42.29 -14.55
C MET A 181 9.23 -42.25 -14.36
N LYS A 182 9.71 -41.11 -13.85
CA LYS A 182 11.12 -40.84 -13.55
C LYS A 182 11.67 -41.70 -12.41
N PRO A 183 12.99 -41.95 -12.39
CA PRO A 183 13.67 -42.50 -11.22
C PRO A 183 13.53 -41.54 -10.02
N VAL A 184 13.48 -42.07 -8.80
CA VAL A 184 13.34 -41.24 -7.57
C VAL A 184 14.57 -40.37 -7.28
N SER A 185 15.71 -40.71 -7.87
CA SER A 185 16.97 -39.96 -7.85
C SER A 185 17.84 -40.42 -9.03
N GLU A 186 18.88 -39.66 -9.35
CA GLU A 186 19.91 -40.07 -10.32
C GLU A 186 20.43 -41.48 -10.03
N GLY A 187 20.60 -42.27 -11.09
CA GLY A 187 21.08 -43.66 -11.04
C GLY A 187 20.12 -44.65 -10.39
N SER A 188 18.97 -44.21 -9.89
CA SER A 188 18.03 -45.09 -9.18
C SER A 188 17.40 -46.12 -10.12
N THR A 189 17.29 -47.36 -9.64
CA THR A 189 16.52 -48.43 -10.28
C THR A 189 15.03 -48.40 -9.91
N THR A 190 14.64 -47.52 -8.99
CA THR A 190 13.26 -47.35 -8.51
C THR A 190 12.68 -46.03 -9.02
N THR A 191 11.47 -46.09 -9.55
CA THR A 191 10.72 -44.92 -10.04
C THR A 191 9.77 -44.36 -9.00
N TYR A 192 9.34 -43.12 -9.21
CA TYR A 192 8.21 -42.55 -8.48
C TYR A 192 6.94 -43.41 -8.67
N ALA A 193 6.09 -43.42 -7.65
CA ALA A 193 4.76 -44.00 -7.76
C ALA A 193 3.89 -43.13 -8.70
N PRO A 194 3.00 -43.72 -9.53
CA PRO A 194 2.13 -42.95 -10.42
C PRO A 194 1.21 -41.94 -9.73
N SER A 195 0.96 -42.10 -8.42
CA SER A 195 0.19 -41.14 -7.62
C SER A 195 0.98 -39.88 -7.23
N THR A 196 2.31 -39.92 -7.32
CA THR A 196 3.17 -38.77 -7.06
C THR A 196 3.27 -37.95 -8.34
N ILE A 197 2.79 -36.71 -8.32
CA ILE A 197 2.66 -35.87 -9.53
C ILE A 197 3.88 -34.98 -9.75
N PHE A 198 4.32 -34.31 -8.68
CA PHE A 198 5.45 -33.39 -8.71
C PHE A 198 6.66 -34.01 -8.03
N THR A 199 7.85 -33.66 -8.49
CA THR A 199 9.09 -33.98 -7.78
C THR A 199 9.16 -33.20 -6.46
N PRO A 200 9.98 -33.62 -5.49
CA PRO A 200 10.22 -32.84 -4.27
C PRO A 200 10.88 -31.48 -4.53
N TYR A 201 11.48 -31.25 -5.70
CA TYR A 201 12.18 -30.00 -6.02
C TYR A 201 11.22 -28.80 -6.15
N VAL A 202 9.99 -29.04 -6.60
CA VAL A 202 8.95 -28.00 -6.64
C VAL A 202 8.74 -27.41 -5.24
N ALA A 203 8.55 -28.29 -4.23
CA ALA A 203 8.32 -27.85 -2.87
C ALA A 203 9.51 -27.09 -2.28
N GLN A 204 10.74 -27.52 -2.60
CA GLN A 204 11.97 -26.85 -2.15
C GLN A 204 12.12 -25.45 -2.78
N ALA A 205 11.84 -25.32 -4.08
CA ALA A 205 11.97 -24.05 -4.80
C ALA A 205 10.95 -23.01 -4.34
N VAL A 206 9.71 -23.42 -4.08
CA VAL A 206 8.62 -22.49 -3.72
C VAL A 206 8.53 -22.20 -2.23
N ALA A 207 9.21 -22.97 -1.38
CA ALA A 207 9.15 -22.82 0.08
C ALA A 207 9.40 -21.39 0.61
N PRO A 208 10.33 -20.59 0.05
CA PRO A 208 10.61 -19.23 0.52
C PRO A 208 9.52 -18.18 0.29
N TYR A 209 8.54 -18.45 -0.58
CA TYR A 209 7.59 -17.45 -1.06
C TYR A 209 6.25 -17.54 -0.32
N THR A 210 5.45 -16.47 -0.33
CA THR A 210 4.11 -16.45 0.28
C THR A 210 3.00 -16.82 -0.71
N TYR A 211 3.16 -16.42 -1.98
CA TYR A 211 2.22 -16.67 -3.06
C TYR A 211 2.92 -17.01 -4.38
N LEU A 212 2.21 -17.69 -5.28
CA LEU A 212 2.72 -18.16 -6.56
C LEU A 212 1.87 -17.62 -7.71
N ARG A 213 2.45 -16.71 -8.52
CA ARG A 213 1.91 -16.21 -9.79
C ARG A 213 2.42 -17.10 -10.91
N PHE A 214 1.51 -17.83 -11.55
CA PHE A 214 1.85 -18.73 -12.65
C PHE A 214 1.92 -17.97 -13.96
N MET A 215 3.13 -17.82 -14.52
CA MET A 215 3.39 -17.03 -15.73
C MET A 215 3.46 -17.86 -17.01
N PHE A 216 3.58 -19.18 -16.89
CA PHE A 216 3.64 -20.02 -18.08
C PHE A 216 2.33 -20.00 -18.88
N GLY A 217 2.43 -19.67 -20.17
CA GLY A 217 1.27 -19.61 -21.06
C GLY A 217 0.32 -18.46 -20.71
N THR A 218 0.78 -17.42 -20.01
CA THR A 218 -0.02 -16.21 -19.79
C THR A 218 0.07 -15.27 -20.97
N ASN A 219 1.23 -15.16 -21.61
CA ASN A 219 1.39 -14.32 -22.80
C ASN A 219 0.97 -15.09 -24.05
N TRP A 220 0.49 -14.38 -25.07
CA TRP A 220 -0.05 -14.95 -26.31
C TRP A 220 -1.16 -16.01 -26.14
N ASN A 221 -1.84 -16.05 -24.99
CA ASN A 221 -2.83 -17.10 -24.71
C ASN A 221 -4.17 -16.82 -25.38
N LYS A 222 -4.48 -17.56 -26.44
CA LYS A 222 -5.70 -17.36 -27.25
C LYS A 222 -6.95 -18.05 -26.70
N SER A 223 -6.90 -18.60 -25.49
CA SER A 223 -8.02 -19.35 -24.90
C SER A 223 -9.25 -18.46 -24.73
N THR A 224 -10.36 -18.86 -25.34
CA THR A 224 -11.64 -18.13 -25.27
C THR A 224 -12.68 -18.94 -24.49
N ASN A 225 -12.80 -20.23 -24.81
CA ASN A 225 -13.77 -21.15 -24.22
C ASN A 225 -13.11 -22.05 -23.18
N TRP A 226 -13.87 -22.54 -22.21
CA TRP A 226 -13.34 -23.44 -21.18
C TRP A 226 -12.64 -24.69 -21.75
N SER A 227 -13.10 -25.19 -22.90
CA SER A 227 -12.48 -26.32 -23.60
C SER A 227 -11.09 -26.04 -24.16
N ASP A 228 -10.74 -24.77 -24.31
CA ASP A 228 -9.46 -24.36 -24.91
C ASP A 228 -8.31 -24.60 -23.93
N ARG A 229 -8.55 -24.51 -22.61
CA ARG A 229 -7.54 -24.70 -21.57
C ARG A 229 -6.80 -26.05 -21.68
N THR A 230 -5.60 -26.10 -21.10
CA THR A 230 -4.92 -27.37 -20.84
C THR A 230 -5.64 -28.14 -19.73
N THR A 231 -5.87 -29.43 -19.96
CA THR A 231 -6.46 -30.33 -18.96
C THR A 231 -5.37 -31.22 -18.37
N ILE A 232 -5.64 -31.84 -17.22
CA ILE A 232 -4.72 -32.82 -16.60
C ILE A 232 -4.41 -34.02 -17.52
N SER A 233 -5.38 -34.37 -18.38
CA SER A 233 -5.33 -35.50 -19.31
C SER A 233 -4.69 -35.17 -20.65
N TYR A 234 -4.38 -33.89 -20.91
CA TYR A 234 -3.62 -33.50 -22.10
C TYR A 234 -2.23 -34.15 -22.05
N ALA A 235 -1.71 -34.54 -23.21
CA ALA A 235 -0.51 -35.35 -23.33
C ALA A 235 0.69 -34.71 -22.61
N SER A 236 0.95 -33.43 -22.88
CA SER A 236 1.89 -32.58 -22.16
C SER A 236 1.14 -31.51 -21.36
N GLN A 237 1.85 -30.62 -20.66
CA GLN A 237 1.27 -29.40 -20.09
C GLN A 237 1.51 -28.16 -20.94
N HIS A 238 2.05 -28.33 -22.15
CA HIS A 238 2.21 -27.30 -23.16
C HIS A 238 1.22 -27.56 -24.31
N LYS A 239 -0.04 -27.14 -24.14
CA LYS A 239 -1.07 -27.25 -25.17
C LYS A 239 -0.98 -26.05 -26.11
N ILE A 240 -0.90 -26.33 -27.41
CA ILE A 240 -0.86 -25.30 -28.45
C ILE A 240 -2.20 -25.29 -29.16
N LEU A 241 -2.86 -24.13 -29.23
CA LEU A 241 -4.12 -23.98 -29.95
C LEU A 241 -3.88 -23.86 -31.48
N PRO A 242 -4.85 -24.24 -32.32
CA PRO A 242 -4.72 -24.05 -33.77
C PRO A 242 -4.46 -22.58 -34.13
N GLY A 243 -3.42 -22.33 -34.94
CA GLY A 243 -3.03 -20.99 -35.36
C GLY A 243 -2.19 -20.22 -34.33
N ASP A 244 -1.81 -20.86 -33.23
CA ASP A 244 -0.93 -20.29 -32.24
C ASP A 244 0.55 -20.52 -32.59
N ASN A 245 1.43 -19.60 -32.20
CA ASN A 245 2.84 -19.62 -32.62
C ASN A 245 3.72 -20.61 -31.82
N ALA A 246 3.11 -21.33 -30.86
CA ALA A 246 3.75 -22.33 -30.00
C ALA A 246 4.86 -21.81 -29.07
N PHE A 247 4.98 -20.49 -28.87
CA PHE A 247 6.06 -19.92 -28.05
C PHE A 247 5.85 -20.16 -26.55
N GLU A 248 4.70 -19.76 -25.99
CA GLU A 248 4.32 -20.10 -24.60
C GLU A 248 3.11 -21.05 -24.51
N GLY A 249 2.29 -21.10 -25.56
CA GLY A 249 1.07 -21.91 -25.61
C GLY A 249 0.07 -21.58 -24.50
N ASN A 250 -0.73 -22.57 -24.10
CA ASN A 250 -1.69 -22.42 -23.02
C ASN A 250 -1.08 -22.67 -21.64
N GLN A 251 -1.64 -21.98 -20.65
CA GLN A 251 -1.37 -22.24 -19.23
C GLN A 251 -1.48 -23.73 -18.88
N MET A 252 -0.65 -24.16 -17.91
CA MET A 252 -0.78 -25.46 -17.25
C MET A 252 -2.21 -25.65 -16.71
N ALA A 253 -2.65 -26.91 -16.57
CA ALA A 253 -3.96 -27.20 -15.99
C ALA A 253 -4.11 -26.52 -14.60
N PHE A 254 -5.20 -25.78 -14.40
CA PHE A 254 -5.48 -25.09 -13.14
C PHE A 254 -5.56 -26.03 -11.93
N GLU A 255 -5.95 -27.29 -12.15
CA GLU A 255 -5.92 -28.34 -11.13
C GLU A 255 -4.49 -28.56 -10.57
N TYR A 256 -3.47 -28.50 -11.43
CA TYR A 256 -2.07 -28.60 -11.00
C TYR A 256 -1.60 -27.35 -10.28
N MET A 257 -2.00 -26.15 -10.73
CA MET A 257 -1.69 -24.90 -10.03
C MET A 257 -2.27 -24.90 -8.61
N VAL A 258 -3.54 -25.28 -8.46
CA VAL A 258 -4.21 -25.44 -7.16
C VAL A 258 -3.51 -26.51 -6.32
N LYS A 259 -3.09 -27.64 -6.91
CA LYS A 259 -2.37 -28.69 -6.18
C LYS A 259 -1.03 -28.20 -5.66
N ILE A 260 -0.23 -27.49 -6.46
CA ILE A 260 1.06 -26.92 -6.03
C ILE A 260 0.85 -25.95 -4.87
N ALA A 261 -0.12 -25.04 -4.99
CA ALA A 261 -0.47 -24.09 -3.92
C ALA A 261 -0.90 -24.82 -2.63
N ASN A 262 -1.80 -25.80 -2.75
CA ASN A 262 -2.31 -26.58 -1.62
C ASN A 262 -1.22 -27.40 -0.93
N ASP A 263 -0.40 -28.14 -1.68
CA ASP A 263 0.63 -29.03 -1.15
C ASP A 263 1.72 -28.24 -0.41
N ASN A 264 1.97 -26.99 -0.83
CA ASN A 264 3.01 -26.12 -0.26
C ASN A 264 2.49 -25.02 0.66
N ASN A 265 1.17 -24.97 0.90
CA ASN A 265 0.50 -23.94 1.70
C ASN A 265 0.86 -22.51 1.26
N LYS A 266 0.74 -22.25 -0.04
CA LYS A 266 1.02 -20.96 -0.68
C LYS A 266 -0.25 -20.37 -1.26
N ASP A 267 -0.43 -19.07 -1.16
CA ASP A 267 -1.54 -18.41 -1.83
C ASP A 267 -1.41 -18.59 -3.36
N LEU A 268 -2.54 -18.72 -4.02
CA LEU A 268 -2.60 -18.93 -5.47
C LEU A 268 -2.83 -17.60 -6.16
N TYR A 269 -2.03 -17.31 -7.18
CA TYR A 269 -2.23 -16.15 -8.04
C TYR A 269 -2.44 -16.64 -9.48
N LEU A 270 -3.64 -16.39 -10.01
CA LEU A 270 -4.05 -16.72 -11.38
C LEU A 270 -4.12 -15.50 -12.28
N VAL A 271 -3.74 -15.69 -13.54
CA VAL A 271 -3.91 -14.72 -14.62
C VAL A 271 -4.98 -15.26 -15.58
N VAL A 272 -6.07 -14.51 -15.74
CA VAL A 272 -7.16 -14.87 -16.67
C VAL A 272 -6.74 -14.51 -18.09
N PRO A 273 -6.89 -15.42 -19.09
CA PRO A 273 -6.62 -15.09 -20.49
C PRO A 273 -7.47 -13.90 -20.96
N ASP A 274 -6.89 -13.03 -21.79
CA ASP A 274 -7.52 -11.79 -22.25
C ASP A 274 -8.85 -12.04 -22.99
N ARG A 275 -8.92 -13.11 -23.81
CA ARG A 275 -10.11 -13.50 -24.59
C ARG A 275 -11.11 -14.38 -23.83
N ALA A 276 -10.84 -14.72 -22.57
CA ALA A 276 -11.69 -15.63 -21.80
C ALA A 276 -13.13 -15.13 -21.71
N ASN A 277 -14.09 -15.95 -22.14
CA ASN A 277 -15.50 -15.60 -22.06
C ASN A 277 -16.08 -15.79 -20.64
N THR A 278 -17.32 -15.35 -20.42
CA THR A 278 -17.99 -15.45 -19.11
C THR A 278 -18.06 -16.89 -18.58
N ASP A 279 -18.27 -17.90 -19.44
CA ASP A 279 -18.31 -19.31 -19.01
C ASP A 279 -16.94 -19.78 -18.52
N TYR A 280 -15.86 -19.40 -19.21
CA TYR A 280 -14.49 -19.69 -18.79
C TYR A 280 -14.22 -19.13 -17.39
N ILE A 281 -14.47 -17.84 -17.19
CA ILE A 281 -14.18 -17.14 -15.93
C ILE A 281 -15.04 -17.71 -14.79
N THR A 282 -16.31 -18.00 -15.07
CA THR A 282 -17.24 -18.63 -14.12
C THR A 282 -16.72 -20.00 -13.67
N LYS A 283 -16.28 -20.83 -14.63
CA LYS A 283 -15.73 -22.16 -14.35
C LYS A 283 -14.39 -22.10 -13.62
N LEU A 284 -13.56 -21.10 -13.90
CA LEU A 284 -12.32 -20.89 -13.15
C LEU A 284 -12.60 -20.53 -11.68
N ALA A 285 -13.57 -19.65 -11.41
CA ALA A 285 -14.01 -19.35 -10.06
C ALA A 285 -14.61 -20.57 -9.35
N GLN A 286 -15.41 -21.39 -10.05
CA GLN A 286 -15.96 -22.64 -9.50
C GLN A 286 -14.88 -23.69 -9.23
N LEU A 287 -13.88 -23.85 -10.10
CA LEU A 287 -12.78 -24.79 -9.92
C LEU A 287 -12.03 -24.49 -8.62
N THR A 288 -11.70 -23.22 -8.41
CA THR A 288 -10.94 -22.79 -7.23
C THR A 288 -11.76 -22.92 -5.93
N LEU A 289 -13.09 -22.79 -6.00
CA LEU A 289 -13.99 -22.87 -4.84
C LEU A 289 -14.44 -24.30 -4.50
N TYR A 290 -14.79 -25.11 -5.50
CA TYR A 290 -15.43 -26.42 -5.33
C TYR A 290 -14.59 -27.61 -5.81
N GLY A 291 -13.52 -27.38 -6.57
CA GLY A 291 -12.70 -28.42 -7.19
C GLY A 291 -13.24 -28.82 -8.57
N SER A 292 -12.66 -29.88 -9.15
CA SER A 292 -13.07 -30.39 -10.47
C SER A 292 -13.03 -31.93 -10.56
N ASP A 293 -13.68 -32.47 -11.59
CA ASP A 293 -13.56 -33.87 -12.00
C ASP A 293 -12.34 -34.13 -12.92
N GLY A 294 -11.51 -33.09 -13.15
CA GLY A 294 -10.39 -33.10 -14.08
C GLY A 294 -10.72 -32.55 -15.49
N LEU A 295 -12.00 -32.31 -15.79
CA LEU A 295 -12.48 -31.69 -17.02
C LEU A 295 -13.35 -30.46 -16.74
N ASN A 296 -14.36 -30.60 -15.89
CA ASN A 296 -15.29 -29.55 -15.50
C ASN A 296 -15.21 -29.29 -13.98
N PRO A 297 -15.34 -28.03 -13.56
CA PRO A 297 -15.46 -27.72 -12.14
C PRO A 297 -16.80 -28.21 -11.60
N TYR A 298 -16.83 -28.51 -10.31
CA TYR A 298 -18.10 -28.70 -9.60
C TYR A 298 -18.78 -27.35 -9.39
N THR A 299 -20.12 -27.34 -9.37
CA THR A 299 -20.92 -26.13 -9.15
C THR A 299 -21.39 -25.97 -7.70
N SER A 300 -21.02 -26.91 -6.83
CA SER A 300 -21.36 -26.94 -5.41
C SER A 300 -20.31 -27.73 -4.61
N PRO A 301 -20.21 -27.56 -3.28
CA PRO A 301 -19.24 -28.27 -2.46
C PRO A 301 -19.34 -29.79 -2.59
N GLN A 302 -18.20 -30.46 -2.73
CA GLN A 302 -18.11 -31.92 -2.80
C GLN A 302 -17.39 -32.46 -1.57
N THR A 303 -17.81 -33.61 -1.05
CA THR A 303 -17.12 -34.26 0.08
C THR A 303 -15.77 -34.84 -0.33
N ASN A 304 -15.67 -35.40 -1.54
CA ASN A 304 -14.47 -36.03 -2.08
C ASN A 304 -14.30 -35.63 -3.56
N PRO A 305 -13.97 -34.37 -3.86
CA PRO A 305 -13.71 -33.98 -5.24
C PRO A 305 -12.51 -34.76 -5.80
N VAL A 306 -12.53 -35.10 -7.10
CA VAL A 306 -11.38 -35.77 -7.75
C VAL A 306 -10.14 -34.88 -7.67
N TRP A 307 -10.31 -33.60 -7.95
CA TRP A 307 -9.32 -32.54 -7.72
C TRP A 307 -9.84 -31.54 -6.72
N ALA A 308 -9.14 -31.41 -5.59
CA ALA A 308 -9.55 -30.54 -4.51
C ALA A 308 -9.58 -29.05 -4.92
N PRO A 309 -10.50 -28.25 -4.36
CA PRO A 309 -10.44 -26.79 -4.46
C PRO A 309 -9.20 -26.23 -3.75
N LEU A 310 -8.96 -24.93 -3.93
CA LEU A 310 -7.94 -24.23 -3.17
C LEU A 310 -8.32 -24.22 -1.68
N LYS A 311 -7.39 -24.61 -0.79
CA LYS A 311 -7.63 -24.68 0.67
C LYS A 311 -8.20 -23.37 1.19
N SER A 312 -9.19 -23.44 2.07
CA SER A 312 -9.96 -22.27 2.53
C SER A 312 -9.14 -21.22 3.29
N ASN A 313 -7.98 -21.59 3.84
CA ASN A 313 -7.08 -20.70 4.58
C ASN A 313 -6.05 -19.97 3.71
N LEU A 314 -5.98 -20.28 2.41
CA LEU A 314 -5.11 -19.59 1.47
C LEU A 314 -5.87 -18.41 0.86
N HIS A 315 -5.18 -17.46 0.23
CA HIS A 315 -5.80 -16.42 -0.60
C HIS A 315 -5.74 -16.80 -2.09
N LEU A 316 -6.65 -16.22 -2.87
CA LEU A 316 -6.70 -16.32 -4.32
C LEU A 316 -6.55 -14.93 -4.92
N TYR A 317 -5.41 -14.64 -5.54
CA TYR A 317 -5.20 -13.43 -6.33
C TYR A 317 -5.65 -13.68 -7.77
N VAL A 318 -6.36 -12.71 -8.34
CA VAL A 318 -6.92 -12.83 -9.70
C VAL A 318 -6.58 -11.58 -10.50
N GLU A 319 -5.79 -11.77 -11.54
CA GLU A 319 -5.42 -10.74 -12.51
C GLU A 319 -6.13 -10.99 -13.83
N TYR A 320 -6.57 -9.91 -14.49
CA TYR A 320 -7.02 -9.99 -15.88
C TYR A 320 -5.85 -9.66 -16.81
N THR A 321 -5.36 -10.68 -17.52
CA THR A 321 -4.25 -10.69 -18.49
C THR A 321 -2.94 -10.00 -18.09
N ASN A 322 -1.83 -10.58 -18.55
CA ASN A 322 -0.50 -9.96 -18.46
C ASN A 322 -0.24 -9.09 -19.71
N GLU A 323 0.68 -8.12 -19.59
CA GLU A 323 1.22 -7.31 -20.70
C GLU A 323 0.17 -6.62 -21.59
N ALA A 324 -0.81 -6.00 -20.95
CA ALA A 324 -1.91 -5.31 -21.63
C ALA A 324 -1.50 -4.04 -22.38
N TRP A 325 -0.27 -3.52 -22.17
CA TRP A 325 0.25 -2.26 -22.71
C TRP A 325 1.47 -2.42 -23.64
N ASN A 326 2.05 -3.61 -23.74
CA ASN A 326 3.22 -3.85 -24.57
C ASN A 326 2.83 -4.53 -25.89
N PHE A 327 2.84 -3.76 -26.98
CA PHE A 327 2.50 -4.21 -28.33
C PHE A 327 3.45 -5.27 -28.92
N SER A 328 4.48 -5.71 -28.19
CA SER A 328 5.21 -6.93 -28.54
C SER A 328 4.40 -8.20 -28.27
N PHE A 329 3.33 -8.09 -27.47
CA PHE A 329 2.44 -9.18 -27.07
C PHE A 329 1.07 -9.04 -27.74
N ASP A 330 0.46 -10.16 -28.14
CA ASP A 330 -0.83 -10.19 -28.85
C ASP A 330 -1.95 -9.56 -27.99
N GLN A 331 -1.88 -9.64 -26.66
CA GLN A 331 -2.93 -9.13 -25.77
C GLN A 331 -3.11 -7.62 -25.81
N ALA A 332 -2.03 -6.85 -25.94
CA ALA A 332 -2.12 -5.41 -26.12
C ALA A 332 -2.89 -5.06 -27.41
N HIS A 333 -2.59 -5.78 -28.51
CA HIS A 333 -3.33 -5.67 -29.76
C HIS A 333 -4.81 -6.08 -29.59
N ASP A 334 -5.06 -7.21 -28.94
CA ASP A 334 -6.41 -7.73 -28.73
C ASP A 334 -7.32 -6.74 -28.01
N LEU A 335 -6.79 -6.02 -27.02
CA LEU A 335 -7.49 -4.99 -26.24
C LEU A 335 -7.63 -3.64 -26.96
N TYR A 336 -6.72 -3.31 -27.87
CA TYR A 336 -6.71 -2.04 -28.61
C TYR A 336 -7.56 -2.13 -29.89
N ASP A 337 -7.11 -2.94 -30.87
CA ASP A 337 -7.68 -3.02 -32.22
C ASP A 337 -8.07 -4.45 -32.67
N GLY A 338 -7.91 -5.44 -31.79
CA GLY A 338 -8.24 -6.84 -32.07
C GLY A 338 -9.68 -7.25 -31.70
N PRO A 339 -9.93 -8.58 -31.53
CA PRO A 339 -11.28 -9.16 -31.40
C PRO A 339 -12.08 -8.70 -30.16
N ILE A 340 -11.39 -8.19 -29.16
CA ILE A 340 -11.96 -7.66 -27.91
C ILE A 340 -11.65 -6.17 -27.74
N GLY A 341 -11.27 -5.51 -28.83
CA GLY A 341 -10.70 -4.18 -28.87
C GLY A 341 -11.67 -3.10 -28.45
N ALA A 342 -11.14 -2.04 -27.85
CA ALA A 342 -11.95 -0.91 -27.37
C ALA A 342 -12.73 -0.23 -28.51
N GLN A 343 -12.12 -0.13 -29.69
CA GLN A 343 -12.78 0.40 -30.89
C GLN A 343 -13.99 -0.45 -31.31
N GLN A 344 -13.88 -1.78 -31.21
CA GLN A 344 -14.98 -2.69 -31.53
C GLN A 344 -16.10 -2.63 -30.48
N GLU A 345 -15.76 -2.50 -29.19
CA GLU A 345 -16.72 -2.31 -28.11
C GLU A 345 -17.58 -1.07 -28.36
N ILE A 346 -16.98 0.09 -28.62
CA ILE A 346 -17.74 1.34 -28.83
C ILE A 346 -18.53 1.33 -30.14
N ALA A 347 -18.03 0.65 -31.18
CA ALA A 347 -18.76 0.49 -32.44
C ALA A 347 -20.01 -0.37 -32.28
N ASN A 348 -19.94 -1.40 -31.44
CA ASN A 348 -21.06 -2.30 -31.16
C ASN A 348 -22.01 -1.77 -30.08
N ASN A 349 -21.50 -0.93 -29.18
CA ASN A 349 -22.24 -0.38 -28.05
C ASN A 349 -22.05 1.15 -27.96
N PRO A 350 -22.93 1.94 -28.61
CA PRO A 350 -22.87 3.41 -28.56
C PRO A 350 -23.06 4.01 -27.16
N ASN A 351 -23.51 3.23 -26.17
CA ASN A 351 -23.65 3.63 -24.77
C ASN A 351 -22.59 2.97 -23.89
N SER A 352 -21.46 2.56 -24.47
CA SER A 352 -20.38 1.91 -23.73
C SER A 352 -19.89 2.81 -22.58
N PRO A 353 -19.64 2.25 -21.38
CA PRO A 353 -19.00 2.98 -20.29
C PRO A 353 -17.68 3.64 -20.69
N LEU A 354 -16.96 3.07 -21.67
CA LEU A 354 -15.66 3.57 -22.12
C LEU A 354 -15.70 5.01 -22.64
N ILE A 355 -16.89 5.46 -23.07
CA ILE A 355 -17.13 6.78 -23.66
C ILE A 355 -18.19 7.56 -22.86
N TYR A 356 -18.30 7.30 -21.55
CA TYR A 356 -19.28 7.95 -20.66
C TYR A 356 -19.21 9.49 -20.66
N ASP A 357 -18.04 10.02 -20.97
CA ASP A 357 -17.71 11.43 -21.08
C ASP A 357 -17.73 11.96 -22.53
N GLY A 358 -18.03 11.10 -23.50
CA GLY A 358 -18.02 11.40 -24.93
C GLY A 358 -16.63 11.39 -25.58
N ASN A 359 -15.56 11.05 -24.85
CA ASN A 359 -14.21 10.97 -25.40
C ASN A 359 -14.00 9.64 -26.13
N THR A 360 -13.43 9.70 -27.33
CA THR A 360 -13.19 8.53 -28.19
C THR A 360 -11.72 8.39 -28.60
N ASP A 361 -10.80 9.03 -27.88
CA ASP A 361 -9.36 8.85 -28.08
C ASP A 361 -8.99 7.36 -27.93
N GLY A 362 -8.22 6.84 -28.89
CA GLY A 362 -7.93 5.41 -28.99
C GLY A 362 -7.16 4.85 -27.78
N ASN A 363 -6.19 5.59 -27.25
CA ASN A 363 -5.38 5.13 -26.12
C ASN A 363 -6.21 5.16 -24.83
N LEU A 364 -6.94 6.26 -24.61
CA LEU A 364 -7.81 6.40 -23.45
C LEU A 364 -8.85 5.28 -23.38
N ILE A 365 -9.60 5.04 -24.46
CA ILE A 365 -10.64 3.99 -24.43
C ILE A 365 -10.05 2.58 -24.31
N TRP A 366 -8.80 2.38 -24.73
CA TRP A 366 -8.08 1.13 -24.57
C TRP A 366 -7.71 0.85 -23.12
N HIS A 367 -7.13 1.83 -22.42
CA HIS A 367 -6.86 1.74 -20.98
C HIS A 367 -8.17 1.47 -20.21
N ARG A 368 -9.23 2.23 -20.51
CA ARG A 368 -10.57 2.00 -19.94
C ARG A 368 -11.12 0.59 -20.24
N ASN A 369 -10.87 0.04 -21.44
CA ASN A 369 -11.33 -1.30 -21.82
C ASN A 369 -10.66 -2.38 -20.98
N TYR A 370 -9.34 -2.26 -20.75
CA TYR A 370 -8.61 -3.15 -19.85
C TYR A 370 -9.22 -3.12 -18.44
N ALA A 371 -9.34 -1.94 -17.83
CA ALA A 371 -9.91 -1.77 -16.50
C ALA A 371 -11.36 -2.29 -16.39
N ASN A 372 -12.19 -2.04 -17.41
CA ASN A 372 -13.58 -2.51 -17.46
C ASN A 372 -13.66 -4.04 -17.50
N ARG A 373 -12.73 -4.70 -18.21
CA ARG A 373 -12.65 -6.17 -18.29
C ARG A 373 -12.13 -6.78 -16.99
N ALA A 374 -11.13 -6.18 -16.37
CA ALA A 374 -10.66 -6.56 -15.03
C ALA A 374 -11.80 -6.48 -13.99
N LEU A 375 -12.61 -5.42 -14.06
CA LEU A 375 -13.78 -5.24 -13.21
C LEU A 375 -14.86 -6.31 -13.46
N ASN A 376 -15.07 -6.72 -14.71
CA ASN A 376 -15.97 -7.82 -15.05
C ASN A 376 -15.49 -9.18 -14.49
N VAL A 377 -14.19 -9.46 -14.55
CA VAL A 377 -13.59 -10.64 -13.90
C VAL A 377 -13.89 -10.62 -12.40
N SER A 378 -13.63 -9.50 -11.72
CA SER A 378 -13.93 -9.33 -10.29
C SER A 378 -15.41 -9.60 -9.96
N LYS A 379 -16.34 -9.02 -10.74
CA LYS A 379 -17.79 -9.24 -10.56
C LYS A 379 -18.20 -10.70 -10.72
N ILE A 380 -17.62 -11.43 -11.68
CA ILE A 380 -17.91 -12.85 -11.87
C ILE A 380 -17.41 -13.66 -10.67
N PHE A 381 -16.18 -13.43 -10.21
CA PHE A 381 -15.67 -14.11 -9.01
C PHE A 381 -16.52 -13.81 -7.77
N ARG A 382 -16.91 -12.54 -7.57
CA ARG A 382 -17.85 -12.12 -6.52
C ARG A 382 -19.18 -12.85 -6.59
N SER A 383 -19.73 -13.05 -7.79
CA SER A 383 -21.00 -13.78 -7.96
C SER A 383 -20.94 -15.25 -7.53
N ILE A 384 -19.74 -15.86 -7.55
CA ILE A 384 -19.52 -17.27 -7.20
C ILE A 384 -19.09 -17.44 -5.74
N TYR A 385 -18.19 -16.58 -5.25
CA TYR A 385 -17.67 -16.63 -3.88
C TYR A 385 -18.52 -15.87 -2.86
N GLY A 386 -19.32 -14.90 -3.30
CA GLY A 386 -20.10 -14.00 -2.46
C GLY A 386 -19.29 -12.82 -1.92
N ASP A 387 -19.99 -11.75 -1.52
CA ASP A 387 -19.37 -10.48 -1.14
C ASP A 387 -18.41 -10.57 0.05
N SER A 388 -18.72 -11.40 1.04
CA SER A 388 -17.90 -11.55 2.26
C SER A 388 -16.53 -12.17 1.99
N ALA A 389 -16.37 -12.88 0.88
CA ALA A 389 -15.13 -13.52 0.48
C ALA A 389 -14.22 -12.59 -0.34
N MET A 390 -14.75 -11.49 -0.88
CA MET A 390 -13.96 -10.54 -1.64
C MET A 390 -13.06 -9.72 -0.70
N GLY A 391 -11.78 -9.56 -1.06
CA GLY A 391 -10.71 -8.99 -0.24
C GLY A 391 -10.16 -9.95 0.82
N SER A 392 -11.04 -10.67 1.53
CA SER A 392 -10.65 -11.59 2.61
C SER A 392 -10.14 -12.95 2.12
N ARG A 393 -10.64 -13.44 0.98
CA ARG A 393 -10.30 -14.74 0.39
C ARG A 393 -9.92 -14.63 -1.08
N VAL A 394 -10.72 -13.90 -1.86
CA VAL A 394 -10.49 -13.62 -3.28
C VAL A 394 -10.07 -12.17 -3.41
N ARG A 395 -8.91 -11.93 -4.02
CA ARG A 395 -8.24 -10.64 -4.12
C ARG A 395 -8.03 -10.30 -5.61
N PRO A 396 -9.05 -9.74 -6.29
CA PRO A 396 -8.89 -9.26 -7.66
C PRO A 396 -7.90 -8.09 -7.71
N LEU A 397 -7.10 -8.04 -8.77
CA LEU A 397 -6.02 -7.08 -8.93
C LEU A 397 -6.20 -6.26 -10.20
N LEU A 398 -5.75 -5.01 -10.16
CA LEU A 398 -5.70 -4.10 -11.31
C LEU A 398 -4.26 -3.58 -11.46
N PHE A 399 -3.66 -3.72 -12.63
CA PHE A 399 -2.28 -3.28 -12.86
C PHE A 399 -2.20 -2.32 -14.03
N TRP A 400 -1.15 -1.52 -14.04
CA TRP A 400 -0.86 -0.54 -15.07
C TRP A 400 0.63 -0.56 -15.42
N GLN A 401 1.01 0.19 -16.44
CA GLN A 401 2.41 0.31 -16.82
C GLN A 401 3.17 1.14 -15.76
N TYR A 402 4.32 0.62 -15.32
CA TYR A 402 5.15 1.22 -14.29
C TYR A 402 5.41 2.73 -14.49
N ALA A 403 5.54 3.44 -13.38
CA ALA A 403 5.63 4.90 -13.25
C ALA A 403 4.49 5.66 -13.94
N ASP A 404 3.31 5.04 -14.06
CA ASP A 404 2.18 5.58 -14.82
C ASP A 404 2.55 5.94 -16.26
N LEU A 405 3.39 5.09 -16.87
CA LEU A 405 3.82 5.31 -18.23
C LEU A 405 2.59 5.26 -19.17
N ASN A 406 2.56 6.20 -20.11
CA ASN A 406 1.44 6.42 -21.03
C ASN A 406 0.10 6.74 -20.34
N ASN A 407 0.09 7.18 -19.08
CA ASN A 407 -1.11 7.50 -18.29
C ASN A 407 -2.02 6.29 -18.05
N THR A 408 -1.45 5.08 -18.05
CA THR A 408 -2.23 3.84 -17.87
C THR A 408 -2.89 3.78 -16.49
N ALA A 409 -2.22 4.23 -15.42
CA ALA A 409 -2.82 4.28 -14.09
C ALA A 409 -3.91 5.35 -14.02
N GLU A 410 -3.59 6.56 -14.50
CA GLU A 410 -4.50 7.70 -14.50
C GLU A 410 -5.81 7.37 -15.23
N ASP A 411 -5.71 6.94 -16.48
CA ASP A 411 -6.86 6.70 -17.36
C ASP A 411 -7.78 5.60 -16.82
N GLU A 412 -7.19 4.53 -16.25
CA GLU A 412 -7.91 3.39 -15.69
C GLU A 412 -8.62 3.74 -14.38
N LEU A 413 -7.88 4.31 -13.42
CA LEU A 413 -8.37 4.58 -12.07
C LEU A 413 -9.42 5.69 -12.07
N LEU A 414 -9.18 6.77 -12.84
CA LEU A 414 -10.16 7.86 -12.96
C LEU A 414 -11.45 7.38 -13.62
N PHE A 415 -11.36 6.60 -14.70
CA PHE A 415 -12.56 6.04 -15.34
C PHE A 415 -13.38 5.19 -14.38
N LEU A 416 -12.72 4.26 -13.67
CA LEU A 416 -13.40 3.40 -12.72
C LEU A 416 -14.04 4.22 -11.59
N ASN A 417 -13.34 5.23 -11.09
CA ASN A 417 -13.80 6.05 -9.97
C ASN A 417 -14.97 6.96 -10.40
N ASP A 418 -14.86 7.60 -11.55
CA ASP A 418 -15.92 8.48 -12.03
C ASP A 418 -17.16 7.69 -12.41
N TYR A 419 -17.02 6.63 -13.21
CA TYR A 419 -18.16 5.90 -13.73
C TYR A 419 -18.79 4.95 -12.70
N TYR A 420 -17.99 4.14 -12.00
CA TYR A 420 -18.51 3.11 -11.10
C TYR A 420 -18.65 3.55 -9.64
N ASN A 421 -17.99 4.65 -9.23
CA ASN A 421 -18.16 5.26 -7.91
C ASN A 421 -18.93 6.60 -7.97
N ASN A 422 -19.35 7.06 -9.17
CA ASN A 422 -19.99 8.37 -9.38
C ASN A 422 -19.18 9.53 -8.78
N ALA A 423 -17.84 9.40 -8.74
CA ALA A 423 -16.99 10.31 -7.98
C ALA A 423 -16.86 11.71 -8.63
N ASP A 424 -17.23 11.84 -9.90
CA ASP A 424 -17.38 13.12 -10.62
C ASP A 424 -18.66 13.89 -10.24
N GLY A 425 -19.51 13.31 -9.38
CA GLY A 425 -20.78 13.87 -8.95
C GLY A 425 -21.92 13.72 -9.96
N ILE A 426 -21.72 12.98 -11.05
CA ILE A 426 -22.78 12.57 -11.98
C ILE A 426 -23.21 11.14 -11.63
N GLN A 427 -24.53 10.89 -11.65
CA GLN A 427 -25.04 9.54 -11.48
C GLN A 427 -24.92 8.74 -12.78
N HIS A 428 -23.83 7.99 -12.94
CA HIS A 428 -23.62 7.03 -14.04
C HIS A 428 -24.21 5.67 -13.71
N VAL A 429 -24.01 5.20 -12.48
CA VAL A 429 -24.58 3.95 -11.97
C VAL A 429 -25.53 4.21 -10.79
N SER A 430 -26.52 3.34 -10.64
CA SER A 430 -27.51 3.45 -9.55
C SER A 430 -26.99 2.99 -8.17
N ASP A 431 -25.91 2.21 -8.16
CA ASP A 431 -25.32 1.60 -6.98
C ASP A 431 -23.79 1.80 -6.98
N PRO A 432 -23.33 3.04 -6.70
CA PRO A 432 -21.92 3.38 -6.78
C PRO A 432 -21.11 2.70 -5.69
N HIS A 433 -19.90 2.26 -6.05
CA HIS A 433 -18.97 1.60 -5.13
C HIS A 433 -17.54 2.12 -5.35
N PRO A 434 -16.74 2.28 -4.28
CA PRO A 434 -15.33 2.62 -4.40
C PRO A 434 -14.56 1.52 -5.12
N LEU A 435 -13.37 1.83 -5.64
CA LEU A 435 -12.54 0.84 -6.35
C LEU A 435 -12.17 -0.35 -5.47
N SER A 436 -11.98 -0.13 -4.17
CA SER A 436 -11.71 -1.18 -3.17
C SER A 436 -12.83 -2.21 -3.02
N TYR A 437 -14.04 -1.93 -3.53
CA TYR A 437 -15.08 -2.94 -3.69
C TYR A 437 -14.76 -3.90 -4.84
N TYR A 438 -14.18 -3.43 -5.94
CA TYR A 438 -13.89 -4.29 -7.09
C TYR A 438 -12.50 -4.94 -7.01
N PHE A 439 -11.52 -4.23 -6.48
CA PHE A 439 -10.13 -4.66 -6.46
C PHE A 439 -9.58 -4.62 -5.05
N TRP A 440 -8.78 -5.63 -4.70
CA TRP A 440 -8.06 -5.66 -3.45
C TRP A 440 -6.78 -4.80 -3.54
N GLY A 441 -6.02 -4.94 -4.63
CA GLY A 441 -4.76 -4.25 -4.80
C GLY A 441 -4.46 -3.90 -6.25
N GLY A 442 -3.43 -3.08 -6.44
CA GLY A 442 -2.94 -2.69 -7.74
C GLY A 442 -1.57 -2.03 -7.70
N GLY A 443 -1.00 -1.79 -8.88
CA GLY A 443 0.32 -1.18 -9.04
C GLY A 443 0.94 -1.39 -10.42
N GLY A 444 2.17 -0.91 -10.57
CA GLY A 444 3.05 -1.19 -11.69
C GLY A 444 4.12 -2.23 -11.38
N ALA A 445 4.96 -2.52 -12.37
CA ALA A 445 6.22 -3.22 -12.15
C ALA A 445 7.17 -2.36 -11.30
N VAL A 446 7.92 -3.00 -10.42
CA VAL A 446 8.91 -2.41 -9.51
C VAL A 446 10.27 -3.10 -9.62
N TYR A 447 10.65 -3.50 -10.84
CA TYR A 447 12.00 -3.99 -11.09
C TYR A 447 13.04 -2.89 -10.90
N PHE A 448 14.24 -3.27 -10.51
CA PHE A 448 15.34 -2.32 -10.34
C PHE A 448 16.49 -2.67 -11.30
N ASN A 449 17.07 -1.62 -11.87
CA ASN A 449 18.27 -1.72 -12.70
C ASN A 449 19.53 -1.47 -11.85
N SER A 450 20.70 -1.48 -12.47
CA SER A 450 21.93 -0.91 -11.91
C SER A 450 22.18 0.48 -12.51
N ASN A 451 23.01 1.30 -11.88
CA ASN A 451 23.42 2.58 -12.46
C ASN A 451 24.22 2.41 -13.77
N ASN A 452 24.71 1.20 -14.05
CA ASN A 452 25.34 0.85 -15.32
C ASN A 452 24.96 -0.58 -15.77
N ASP A 453 23.81 -0.73 -16.42
CA ASP A 453 23.32 -2.00 -16.96
C ASP A 453 24.21 -2.56 -18.08
N SER A 454 25.01 -1.71 -18.73
CA SER A 454 25.96 -2.08 -19.79
C SER A 454 27.36 -2.40 -19.26
N ALA A 455 27.51 -2.64 -17.96
CA ALA A 455 28.78 -3.02 -17.36
C ALA A 455 29.38 -4.27 -18.04
N SER A 456 30.68 -4.22 -18.32
CA SER A 456 31.40 -5.34 -18.98
C SER A 456 31.78 -6.48 -18.02
N SER A 457 31.49 -6.35 -16.72
CA SER A 457 31.75 -7.37 -15.70
C SER A 457 30.76 -7.27 -14.55
N VAL A 458 30.57 -8.38 -13.84
CA VAL A 458 29.70 -8.44 -12.65
C VAL A 458 30.19 -7.48 -11.54
N ASP A 459 31.50 -7.32 -11.37
CA ASP A 459 32.05 -6.39 -10.38
C ASP A 459 31.71 -4.93 -10.70
N ALA A 460 31.84 -4.52 -11.96
CA ALA A 460 31.45 -3.18 -12.39
C ALA A 460 29.94 -2.94 -12.28
N LEU A 461 29.13 -3.98 -12.52
CA LEU A 461 27.67 -3.94 -12.36
C LEU A 461 27.29 -3.61 -10.91
N PHE A 462 27.77 -4.40 -9.94
CA PHE A 462 27.49 -4.17 -8.53
C PHE A 462 28.15 -2.90 -7.97
N ALA A 463 29.34 -2.55 -8.45
CA ALA A 463 30.02 -1.31 -8.03
C ALA A 463 29.24 -0.05 -8.46
N SER A 464 28.45 -0.14 -9.54
CA SER A 464 27.58 0.97 -9.95
C SER A 464 26.41 1.18 -8.98
N GLY A 465 25.96 0.13 -8.28
CA GLY A 465 24.84 0.19 -7.34
C GLY A 465 23.47 0.29 -8.01
N ILE A 466 22.41 0.27 -7.20
CA ILE A 466 21.01 0.46 -7.64
C ILE A 466 20.78 1.97 -7.86
N PRO A 467 20.06 2.40 -8.91
CA PRO A 467 19.70 3.80 -9.11
C PRO A 467 18.63 4.21 -8.09
N GLN A 468 19.09 4.57 -6.89
CA GLN A 468 18.24 4.80 -5.72
C GLN A 468 17.17 5.86 -6.01
N ASP A 469 17.52 7.00 -6.59
CA ASP A 469 16.56 8.09 -6.81
C ASP A 469 15.46 7.73 -7.81
N SER A 470 15.82 7.09 -8.94
CA SER A 470 14.82 6.71 -9.96
C SER A 470 13.94 5.56 -9.48
N TYR A 471 14.52 4.59 -8.76
CA TYR A 471 13.76 3.50 -8.16
C TYR A 471 12.78 4.00 -7.10
N GLN A 472 13.24 4.86 -6.19
CA GLN A 472 12.41 5.52 -5.17
C GLN A 472 11.30 6.35 -5.80
N ASN A 473 11.61 7.12 -6.85
CA ASN A 473 10.59 7.91 -7.54
C ASN A 473 9.49 7.00 -8.13
N MET A 474 9.86 5.91 -8.78
CA MET A 474 8.91 4.94 -9.34
C MET A 474 8.02 4.35 -8.25
N ILE A 475 8.57 3.73 -7.20
CA ILE A 475 7.75 3.11 -6.15
C ILE A 475 6.87 4.12 -5.41
N ASN A 476 7.31 5.38 -5.28
CA ASN A 476 6.50 6.45 -4.69
C ASN A 476 5.31 6.83 -5.60
N ILE A 477 5.50 6.86 -6.93
CA ILE A 477 4.41 7.06 -7.90
C ILE A 477 3.40 5.92 -7.78
N GLU A 478 3.87 4.68 -7.78
CA GLU A 478 3.02 3.49 -7.68
C GLU A 478 2.18 3.46 -6.41
N ALA A 479 2.81 3.73 -5.26
CA ALA A 479 2.13 3.77 -3.98
C ALA A 479 1.07 4.87 -3.95
N ARG A 480 1.32 6.04 -4.55
CA ARG A 480 0.32 7.11 -4.65
C ARG A 480 -0.90 6.64 -5.44
N TRP A 481 -0.72 6.09 -6.63
CA TRP A 481 -1.82 5.61 -7.45
C TRP A 481 -2.63 4.50 -6.78
N ALA A 482 -1.98 3.52 -6.14
CA ALA A 482 -2.73 2.49 -5.42
C ALA A 482 -3.50 3.06 -4.21
N ARG A 483 -2.82 3.84 -3.36
CA ARG A 483 -3.40 4.31 -2.08
C ARG A 483 -4.43 5.40 -2.25
N SER A 484 -4.30 6.30 -3.23
CA SER A 484 -5.32 7.30 -3.55
C SER A 484 -6.70 6.69 -3.76
N TYR A 485 -6.74 5.48 -4.31
CA TYR A 485 -7.98 4.77 -4.64
C TYR A 485 -8.34 3.64 -3.67
N GLY A 486 -7.71 3.62 -2.49
CA GLY A 486 -7.99 2.65 -1.44
C GLY A 486 -7.57 1.21 -1.80
N LEU A 487 -6.58 1.06 -2.68
CA LEU A 487 -6.04 -0.24 -3.09
C LEU A 487 -4.76 -0.56 -2.29
N HIS A 488 -4.55 -1.84 -2.02
CA HIS A 488 -3.28 -2.36 -1.53
C HIS A 488 -2.19 -2.20 -2.60
N PHE A 489 -0.99 -1.76 -2.22
CA PHE A 489 0.11 -1.57 -3.18
C PHE A 489 0.79 -2.90 -3.50
N MET A 490 0.56 -3.37 -4.72
CA MET A 490 1.11 -4.61 -5.26
C MET A 490 2.04 -4.34 -6.43
N SER A 491 3.04 -5.19 -6.60
CA SER A 491 3.73 -5.28 -7.88
C SER A 491 3.57 -6.66 -8.51
N TYR A 492 3.23 -6.68 -9.80
CA TYR A 492 3.18 -7.91 -10.60
C TYR A 492 4.58 -8.39 -11.02
N GLU A 493 5.56 -7.49 -11.05
CA GLU A 493 6.95 -7.77 -11.44
C GLU A 493 7.94 -6.88 -10.68
N GLY A 494 8.79 -7.50 -9.88
CA GLY A 494 9.91 -6.88 -9.18
C GLY A 494 11.13 -7.78 -9.21
N SER A 495 12.17 -7.38 -8.47
CA SER A 495 13.54 -7.90 -8.52
C SER A 495 14.40 -7.25 -9.61
N TRP A 496 15.58 -7.83 -9.82
CA TRP A 496 16.61 -7.46 -10.78
C TRP A 496 16.05 -7.36 -12.21
N GLY A 497 16.16 -6.16 -12.80
CA GLY A 497 15.65 -5.79 -14.13
C GLY A 497 16.69 -5.85 -15.27
N ILE A 498 17.89 -6.35 -15.00
CA ILE A 498 19.01 -6.36 -15.96
C ILE A 498 19.10 -7.73 -16.64
N SER A 499 19.27 -7.73 -17.95
CA SER A 499 19.36 -8.92 -18.80
C SER A 499 20.72 -9.00 -19.54
N GLY A 500 20.94 -10.12 -20.24
CA GLY A 500 22.16 -10.38 -21.01
C GLY A 500 23.26 -11.05 -20.16
N THR A 501 24.37 -11.44 -20.80
CA THR A 501 25.39 -12.32 -20.20
C THR A 501 25.89 -11.86 -18.83
N VAL A 502 26.19 -10.57 -18.66
CA VAL A 502 26.68 -10.03 -17.38
C VAL A 502 25.54 -9.94 -16.35
N GLY A 503 24.32 -9.59 -16.76
CA GLY A 503 23.14 -9.61 -15.90
C GLY A 503 22.82 -11.01 -15.40
N ASP A 504 22.87 -12.01 -16.27
CA ASP A 504 22.66 -13.43 -15.94
C ASP A 504 23.71 -13.95 -14.95
N GLN A 505 24.98 -13.57 -15.13
CA GLN A 505 26.04 -13.87 -14.18
C GLN A 505 25.83 -13.13 -12.85
N GLY A 506 25.41 -11.88 -12.89
CA GLY A 506 25.11 -11.07 -11.70
C GLY A 506 23.95 -11.63 -10.89
N ARG A 507 22.91 -12.16 -11.56
CA ARG A 507 21.75 -12.79 -10.93
C ARG A 507 22.10 -13.98 -10.03
N VAL A 508 23.14 -14.72 -10.39
CA VAL A 508 23.63 -15.88 -9.63
C VAL A 508 24.81 -15.55 -8.72
N ASP A 509 25.32 -14.31 -8.74
CA ASP A 509 26.36 -13.81 -7.85
C ASP A 509 25.81 -13.58 -6.44
N ALA A 510 26.60 -13.91 -5.42
CA ALA A 510 26.19 -13.81 -4.01
C ALA A 510 25.70 -12.39 -3.62
N ARG A 511 26.17 -11.33 -4.29
CA ARG A 511 25.76 -9.94 -4.04
C ARG A 511 24.31 -9.66 -4.45
N ALA A 512 23.72 -10.43 -5.36
CA ALA A 512 22.33 -10.26 -5.78
C ALA A 512 21.34 -10.43 -4.61
N LYS A 513 21.70 -11.26 -3.61
CA LYS A 513 20.92 -11.44 -2.39
C LYS A 513 20.67 -10.12 -1.68
N GLN A 514 21.73 -9.34 -1.46
CA GLN A 514 21.62 -8.07 -0.73
C GLN A 514 20.89 -7.02 -1.55
N ALA A 515 21.05 -7.01 -2.87
CA ALA A 515 20.33 -6.09 -3.75
C ALA A 515 18.81 -6.28 -3.69
N LEU A 516 18.33 -7.53 -3.71
CA LEU A 516 16.90 -7.83 -3.56
C LEU A 516 16.38 -7.42 -2.18
N ILE A 517 17.15 -7.65 -1.11
CA ILE A 517 16.76 -7.21 0.24
C ILE A 517 16.64 -5.68 0.29
N THR A 518 17.58 -4.96 -0.33
CA THR A 518 17.54 -3.49 -0.40
C THR A 518 16.31 -3.01 -1.17
N SER A 519 16.06 -3.52 -2.37
CA SER A 519 14.89 -3.11 -3.17
C SER A 519 13.56 -3.44 -2.49
N PHE A 520 13.46 -4.61 -1.85
CA PHE A 520 12.29 -4.97 -1.05
C PHE A 520 12.07 -4.02 0.12
N ASN A 521 13.13 -3.68 0.87
CA ASN A 521 13.01 -2.73 1.98
C ASN A 521 12.58 -1.34 1.50
N ASP A 522 13.08 -0.90 0.35
CA ASP A 522 12.68 0.38 -0.24
C ASP A 522 11.22 0.36 -0.70
N PHE A 523 10.77 -0.74 -1.32
CA PHE A 523 9.35 -0.98 -1.62
C PHE A 523 8.47 -0.93 -0.36
N VAL A 524 8.90 -1.52 0.76
CA VAL A 524 8.17 -1.47 2.04
C VAL A 524 8.13 -0.07 2.63
N LYS A 525 9.21 0.71 2.53
CA LYS A 525 9.23 2.12 2.96
C LYS A 525 8.23 2.99 2.18
N ALA A 526 8.00 2.67 0.92
CA ALA A 526 6.94 3.26 0.08
C ALA A 526 5.52 2.73 0.42
N GLY A 527 5.39 1.82 1.40
CA GLY A 527 4.10 1.25 1.79
C GLY A 527 3.61 0.11 0.89
N GLY A 528 4.54 -0.54 0.17
CA GLY A 528 4.28 -1.74 -0.63
C GLY A 528 4.04 -2.98 0.22
N GLU A 529 3.12 -3.84 -0.23
CA GLU A 529 2.65 -5.00 0.55
C GLU A 529 2.97 -6.34 -0.11
N ASN A 530 2.88 -6.45 -1.43
CA ASN A 530 3.18 -7.68 -2.16
C ASN A 530 4.20 -7.42 -3.27
N TYR A 531 5.41 -7.97 -3.09
CA TYR A 531 6.54 -7.82 -4.01
C TYR A 531 6.76 -9.11 -4.81
N THR A 532 6.25 -9.16 -6.04
CA THR A 532 6.34 -10.39 -6.87
C THR A 532 7.67 -10.44 -7.61
N VAL A 533 8.55 -11.39 -7.27
CA VAL A 533 9.89 -11.46 -7.90
C VAL A 533 9.92 -12.42 -9.08
N GLY A 534 10.78 -12.15 -10.07
CA GLY A 534 11.07 -13.11 -11.14
C GLY A 534 11.04 -12.57 -12.56
N THR A 535 11.16 -11.26 -12.77
CA THR A 535 11.14 -10.61 -14.10
C THR A 535 12.03 -11.31 -15.15
N PHE A 536 13.23 -11.75 -14.78
CA PHE A 536 14.14 -12.51 -15.66
C PHE A 536 14.49 -13.91 -15.12
N GLY A 537 13.54 -14.53 -14.41
CA GLY A 537 13.68 -15.85 -13.78
C GLY A 537 14.47 -15.83 -12.47
N GLN A 538 14.10 -16.69 -11.52
CA GLN A 538 14.75 -16.75 -10.19
C GLN A 538 15.88 -17.79 -10.12
N TRP A 539 15.85 -18.77 -11.01
CA TRP A 539 16.78 -19.88 -11.11
C TRP A 539 16.79 -20.40 -12.56
N ASN A 540 17.61 -21.42 -12.82
CA ASN A 540 17.64 -22.09 -14.13
C ASN A 540 16.92 -23.45 -14.12
N ASN A 541 16.84 -24.14 -12.98
CA ASN A 541 16.03 -25.35 -12.80
C ASN A 541 15.55 -25.50 -11.36
N PHE A 542 14.46 -26.24 -11.15
CA PHE A 542 13.88 -26.44 -9.82
C PHE A 542 14.81 -27.15 -8.85
N LYS A 543 15.63 -28.09 -9.33
CA LYS A 543 16.52 -28.90 -8.49
C LYS A 543 17.55 -28.08 -7.73
N THR A 544 18.07 -27.02 -8.37
CA THR A 544 19.09 -26.15 -7.76
C THR A 544 18.53 -24.82 -7.26
N ALA A 545 17.23 -24.54 -7.42
CA ALA A 545 16.63 -23.26 -7.07
C ALA A 545 17.01 -22.73 -5.67
N SER A 546 17.03 -23.59 -4.65
CA SER A 546 17.37 -23.20 -3.27
C SER A 546 18.80 -22.67 -3.08
N THR A 547 19.72 -22.95 -4.01
CA THR A 547 21.10 -22.46 -3.95
C THR A 547 21.24 -21.04 -4.51
N TYR A 548 20.22 -20.49 -5.16
CA TYR A 548 20.30 -19.20 -5.83
C TYR A 548 20.17 -18.03 -4.84
N PRO A 549 20.99 -16.98 -4.97
CA PRO A 549 20.98 -15.82 -4.06
C PRO A 549 19.63 -15.11 -3.94
N LEU A 550 18.86 -15.00 -5.04
CA LEU A 550 17.55 -14.36 -5.03
C LEU A 550 16.51 -15.17 -4.24
N VAL A 551 16.55 -16.50 -4.34
CA VAL A 551 15.69 -17.43 -3.58
C VAL A 551 16.04 -17.35 -2.09
N GLN A 552 17.33 -17.26 -1.76
CA GLN A 552 17.79 -17.06 -0.38
C GLN A 552 17.40 -15.67 0.17
N ALA A 553 17.34 -14.64 -0.66
CA ALA A 553 16.86 -13.32 -0.25
C ALA A 553 15.36 -13.35 0.09
N ALA A 554 14.54 -14.00 -0.74
CA ALA A 554 13.13 -14.22 -0.47
C ALA A 554 12.91 -14.95 0.87
N ALA A 555 13.72 -15.98 1.16
CA ALA A 555 13.66 -16.70 2.42
C ALA A 555 13.97 -15.80 3.64
N VAL A 556 14.92 -14.86 3.49
CA VAL A 556 15.27 -13.91 4.56
C VAL A 556 14.13 -12.93 4.82
N VAL A 557 13.59 -12.27 3.80
CA VAL A 557 12.59 -11.20 4.01
C VAL A 557 11.21 -11.72 4.40
N ASN A 558 10.88 -12.95 3.98
CA ASN A 558 9.65 -13.64 4.39
C ASN A 558 9.76 -14.38 5.74
N ASP A 559 10.94 -14.43 6.37
CA ASP A 559 11.06 -14.96 7.73
C ASP A 559 10.16 -14.12 8.67
N PRO A 560 9.28 -14.73 9.49
CA PRO A 560 8.41 -13.99 10.40
C PRO A 560 9.15 -13.06 11.37
N ASN A 561 10.43 -13.33 11.66
CA ASN A 561 11.28 -12.54 12.55
C ASN A 561 12.08 -11.47 11.81
N TYR A 562 12.02 -11.41 10.48
CA TYR A 562 12.69 -10.34 9.73
C TYR A 562 12.06 -8.99 10.07
N ALA A 563 12.89 -8.07 10.54
CA ALA A 563 12.49 -6.73 10.93
C ALA A 563 12.26 -5.87 9.67
N LEU A 564 10.99 -5.61 9.38
CA LEU A 564 10.60 -4.74 8.28
C LEU A 564 10.94 -3.27 8.57
N PRO A 565 11.36 -2.49 7.57
CA PRO A 565 11.53 -1.06 7.74
C PRO A 565 10.17 -0.38 7.96
N ALA A 566 10.18 0.77 8.64
CA ALA A 566 9.01 1.61 8.78
C ALA A 566 8.65 2.26 7.44
N ILE A 567 7.36 2.49 7.21
CA ILE A 567 6.87 3.28 6.08
C ILE A 567 7.36 4.73 6.25
N THR A 568 7.98 5.29 5.22
CA THR A 568 8.48 6.68 5.21
C THR A 568 7.73 7.57 4.22
N GLN A 569 6.94 6.98 3.31
CA GLN A 569 6.09 7.74 2.40
C GLN A 569 4.90 8.37 3.14
N GLY A 570 4.34 9.44 2.57
CA GLY A 570 3.18 10.15 3.10
C GLY A 570 3.50 11.21 4.16
N LEU A 571 2.56 12.14 4.32
CA LEU A 571 2.59 13.19 5.33
C LEU A 571 2.18 12.61 6.69
N GLU A 572 3.01 12.82 7.71
CA GLU A 572 2.77 12.27 9.04
C GLU A 572 1.52 12.86 9.70
N VAL A 573 0.64 11.98 10.17
CA VAL A 573 -0.56 12.33 10.91
C VAL A 573 -0.42 11.82 12.34
N SER A 574 -0.27 12.78 13.26
CA SER A 574 -0.07 12.49 14.67
C SER A 574 -1.29 11.82 15.27
N ALA A 575 -1.07 10.78 16.07
CA ALA A 575 -2.10 10.14 16.87
C ALA A 575 -2.63 11.02 18.03
N THR A 576 -1.94 12.12 18.36
CA THR A 576 -2.22 12.91 19.58
C THR A 576 -2.42 14.40 19.34
N SER A 577 -2.15 14.91 18.14
CA SER A 577 -2.25 16.34 17.84
C SER A 577 -2.83 16.57 16.45
N PRO A 578 -3.53 17.69 16.23
CA PRO A 578 -3.96 18.07 14.89
C PRO A 578 -2.78 18.24 13.94
N THR A 579 -2.85 17.62 12.77
CA THR A 579 -1.97 17.87 11.64
C THR A 579 -2.65 18.88 10.71
N ILE A 580 -1.93 19.94 10.38
CA ILE A 580 -2.33 20.92 9.36
C ILE A 580 -1.41 20.70 8.17
N ILE A 581 -1.98 20.40 7.01
CA ILE A 581 -1.26 20.28 5.75
C ILE A 581 -1.54 21.57 4.97
N GLY A 582 -0.58 22.49 5.02
CA GLY A 582 -0.58 23.73 4.25
C GLY A 582 0.00 23.56 2.84
N GLY A 583 -0.20 24.58 2.00
CA GLY A 583 0.30 24.67 0.62
C GLY A 583 0.00 26.05 -0.02
N PRO A 584 0.60 26.40 -1.17
CA PRO A 584 0.16 27.56 -1.94
C PRO A 584 -1.33 27.40 -2.29
N HIS A 585 -2.13 28.46 -2.13
CA HIS A 585 -3.57 28.34 -2.35
C HIS A 585 -3.86 27.92 -3.78
N TYR A 586 -4.62 26.85 -3.94
CA TYR A 586 -4.97 26.32 -5.25
C TYR A 586 -6.49 26.27 -5.40
N SER A 587 -6.96 26.52 -6.62
CA SER A 587 -8.38 26.45 -6.93
C SER A 587 -8.72 25.05 -7.40
N ILE A 588 -9.80 24.49 -6.84
CA ILE A 588 -10.42 23.27 -7.31
C ILE A 588 -11.46 23.70 -8.34
N THR A 589 -11.22 23.35 -9.60
CA THR A 589 -12.12 23.67 -10.72
C THR A 589 -12.63 22.39 -11.34
N ARG A 590 -13.90 22.39 -11.77
CA ARG A 590 -14.37 21.33 -12.64
C ARG A 590 -14.02 21.71 -14.06
N THR A 591 -13.01 21.14 -14.68
CA THR A 591 -12.72 21.35 -16.11
C THR A 591 -13.59 20.46 -16.98
N GLY A 592 -13.93 20.94 -18.16
CA GLY A 592 -14.81 20.24 -19.09
C GLY A 592 -14.13 19.02 -19.69
N LEU A 593 -14.94 17.98 -19.93
CA LEU A 593 -14.59 16.72 -20.60
C LEU A 593 -14.33 16.91 -22.11
N SER A 594 -13.60 17.96 -22.51
CA SER A 594 -13.31 18.25 -23.93
C SER A 594 -11.85 17.95 -24.25
N GLY A 595 -11.58 16.67 -24.50
CA GLY A 595 -10.50 16.16 -25.36
C GLY A 595 -9.11 16.76 -25.18
N ALA A 596 -8.30 16.09 -24.36
CA ALA A 596 -6.83 16.08 -24.22
C ALA A 596 -6.47 16.19 -22.74
N THR A 597 -6.07 15.07 -22.14
CA THR A 597 -5.80 14.86 -20.71
C THR A 597 -7.03 15.09 -19.83
N THR A 598 -7.42 14.09 -19.04
CA THR A 598 -8.38 14.24 -17.94
C THR A 598 -7.74 15.05 -16.81
N ASN A 599 -7.32 16.28 -17.12
CA ASN A 599 -7.23 17.31 -16.11
C ASN A 599 -8.66 17.61 -15.69
N LEU A 600 -9.29 16.76 -14.88
CA LEU A 600 -10.29 17.20 -13.90
C LEU A 600 -9.49 18.06 -12.93
N GLY A 601 -9.72 19.37 -12.98
CA GLY A 601 -8.83 20.38 -12.43
C GLY A 601 -8.39 20.06 -11.00
N ASN A 602 -7.11 19.79 -10.84
CA ASN A 602 -6.42 19.70 -9.55
C ASN A 602 -7.12 18.81 -8.52
N GLU A 603 -7.28 17.51 -8.80
CA GLU A 603 -7.35 16.55 -7.70
C GLU A 603 -6.06 16.67 -6.90
N THR A 604 -6.18 17.16 -5.68
CA THR A 604 -5.05 17.19 -4.76
C THR A 604 -5.20 16.00 -3.85
N ASP A 605 -4.41 14.98 -4.13
CA ASP A 605 -4.28 13.80 -3.32
C ASP A 605 -3.28 14.05 -2.19
N TYR A 606 -3.77 14.03 -0.97
CA TYR A 606 -2.95 14.04 0.22
C TYR A 606 -2.70 12.61 0.66
N LEU A 607 -1.50 12.10 0.36
CA LEU A 607 -1.07 10.82 0.90
C LEU A 607 -0.62 11.01 2.36
N LEU A 608 -1.30 10.35 3.27
CA LEU A 608 -1.11 10.43 4.72
C LEU A 608 -0.40 9.18 5.23
N ARG A 609 0.47 9.34 6.23
CA ARG A 609 1.00 8.28 7.07
C ARG A 609 0.44 8.43 8.47
N VAL A 610 -0.50 7.58 8.84
CA VAL A 610 -1.20 7.61 10.13
C VAL A 610 -0.45 6.76 11.14
N ASP A 611 -0.06 7.34 12.27
CA ASP A 611 0.76 6.64 13.27
C ASP A 611 -0.01 5.59 14.07
N ALA A 612 -1.30 5.82 14.30
CA ALA A 612 -2.12 4.95 15.13
C ALA A 612 -3.55 4.81 14.60
N SER A 613 -4.08 3.59 14.64
CA SER A 613 -5.47 3.34 14.31
C SER A 613 -6.39 4.11 15.26
N GLY A 614 -7.37 4.84 14.72
CA GLY A 614 -8.24 5.70 15.50
C GLY A 614 -9.30 6.40 14.67
N SER A 615 -10.13 7.19 15.35
CA SER A 615 -11.04 8.11 14.65
C SER A 615 -10.33 9.43 14.41
N TYR A 616 -10.43 9.95 13.19
CA TYR A 616 -9.83 11.21 12.78
C TYR A 616 -10.91 12.13 12.19
N GLN A 617 -10.97 13.38 12.63
CA GLN A 617 -11.77 14.43 12.03
C GLN A 617 -10.99 15.10 10.90
N ILE A 618 -11.65 15.26 9.77
CA ILE A 618 -11.16 15.91 8.56
C ILE A 618 -11.85 17.25 8.41
N ALA A 619 -11.09 18.31 8.16
CA ALA A 619 -11.60 19.64 7.86
C ALA A 619 -10.79 20.28 6.73
N VAL A 620 -11.43 21.15 5.96
CA VAL A 620 -10.81 21.85 4.82
C VAL A 620 -10.93 23.35 5.05
N SER A 621 -9.81 24.06 4.93
CA SER A 621 -9.77 25.52 4.89
C SER A 621 -9.98 25.95 3.46
N ALA A 622 -11.13 26.54 3.17
CA ALA A 622 -11.49 26.92 1.82
C ALA A 622 -12.20 28.29 1.78
N GLY A 623 -12.13 28.93 0.62
CA GLY A 623 -12.72 30.23 0.37
C GLY A 623 -13.17 30.37 -1.08
N ASN A 624 -14.10 31.28 -1.32
CA ASN A 624 -14.57 31.59 -2.67
C ASN A 624 -15.08 33.03 -2.73
N SER A 625 -15.07 33.62 -3.93
CA SER A 625 -15.62 34.96 -4.19
C SER A 625 -17.14 34.97 -4.29
N ALA A 626 -17.77 33.81 -4.50
CA ALA A 626 -19.21 33.63 -4.59
C ALA A 626 -19.68 32.40 -3.82
N SER A 627 -20.94 32.41 -3.40
CA SER A 627 -21.59 31.26 -2.77
C SER A 627 -21.92 30.18 -3.82
N GLY A 628 -21.96 28.92 -3.40
CA GLY A 628 -22.43 27.80 -4.23
C GLY A 628 -21.33 26.82 -4.67
N GLY A 629 -20.07 27.10 -4.37
CA GLY A 629 -18.97 26.15 -4.54
C GLY A 629 -19.13 24.91 -3.64
N ALA A 630 -18.74 23.74 -4.15
CA ALA A 630 -18.85 22.48 -3.42
C ALA A 630 -17.67 21.54 -3.72
N ILE A 631 -17.04 21.03 -2.67
CA ILE A 631 -15.87 20.15 -2.74
C ILE A 631 -16.25 18.80 -2.12
N GLY A 632 -16.12 17.71 -2.88
CA GLY A 632 -16.16 16.35 -2.36
C GLY A 632 -14.88 16.03 -1.62
N VAL A 633 -15.00 15.50 -0.40
CA VAL A 633 -13.89 15.05 0.44
C VAL A 633 -13.94 13.52 0.47
N TYR A 634 -12.96 12.88 -0.15
CA TYR A 634 -12.86 11.43 -0.26
C TYR A 634 -11.72 10.93 0.62
N ILE A 635 -11.92 9.79 1.27
CA ILE A 635 -10.93 9.07 2.05
C ILE A 635 -10.75 7.71 1.39
N ASP A 636 -9.57 7.42 0.85
CA ASP A 636 -9.30 6.15 0.17
C ASP A 636 -10.37 5.85 -0.92
N SER A 637 -10.68 6.87 -1.74
CA SER A 637 -11.76 6.89 -2.76
C SER A 637 -13.20 6.79 -2.24
N VAL A 638 -13.44 6.67 -0.93
CA VAL A 638 -14.79 6.69 -0.34
C VAL A 638 -15.20 8.13 0.00
N LEU A 639 -16.34 8.59 -0.54
CA LEU A 639 -16.88 9.91 -0.22
C LEU A 639 -17.23 10.00 1.28
N LEU A 640 -16.50 10.85 2.02
CA LEU A 640 -16.84 11.19 3.40
C LEU A 640 -18.04 12.14 3.42
N THR A 641 -17.93 13.25 2.68
CA THR A 641 -19.01 14.21 2.46
C THR A 641 -18.65 15.15 1.30
N THR A 642 -19.65 15.86 0.79
CA THR A 642 -19.43 17.09 0.02
C THR A 642 -19.57 18.30 0.95
N ILE A 643 -18.54 19.12 1.07
CA ILE A 643 -18.58 20.38 1.81
C ILE A 643 -19.07 21.52 0.91
N THR A 644 -19.85 22.44 1.47
CA THR A 644 -20.14 23.73 0.82
C THR A 644 -19.02 24.70 1.11
N VAL A 645 -18.43 25.29 0.07
CA VAL A 645 -17.36 26.27 0.21
C VAL A 645 -17.95 27.63 0.61
N PRO A 646 -17.45 28.25 1.69
CA PRO A 646 -17.98 29.52 2.17
C PRO A 646 -17.61 30.68 1.23
N ASN A 647 -18.53 31.63 1.07
CA ASN A 647 -18.21 32.91 0.43
C ASN A 647 -17.43 33.77 1.43
N THR A 648 -16.14 33.87 1.19
CA THR A 648 -15.18 34.62 2.02
C THR A 648 -14.81 35.97 1.38
N GLY A 649 -15.45 36.33 0.26
CA GLY A 649 -15.21 37.57 -0.47
C GLY A 649 -14.02 37.52 -1.43
N GLY A 650 -13.31 36.39 -1.53
CA GLY A 650 -12.17 36.24 -2.46
C GLY A 650 -11.43 34.91 -2.31
N THR A 651 -10.46 34.67 -3.19
CA THR A 651 -9.62 33.45 -3.24
C THR A 651 -8.39 33.53 -2.32
N SER A 652 -8.30 34.55 -1.47
CA SER A 652 -7.23 34.79 -0.49
C SER A 652 -7.75 34.93 0.94
N SER A 653 -9.05 34.69 1.16
CA SER A 653 -9.70 34.67 2.47
C SER A 653 -10.35 33.30 2.66
N PHE A 654 -10.19 32.70 3.84
CA PHE A 654 -10.55 31.30 4.06
C PHE A 654 -11.33 31.11 5.35
N GLN A 655 -12.19 30.09 5.36
CA GLN A 655 -12.84 29.58 6.56
C GLN A 655 -12.68 28.06 6.60
N THR A 656 -12.47 27.53 7.79
CA THR A 656 -12.37 26.09 8.01
C THR A 656 -13.75 25.46 8.08
N VAL A 657 -13.99 24.47 7.21
CA VAL A 657 -15.21 23.67 7.16
C VAL A 657 -14.88 22.25 7.59
N VAL A 658 -15.54 21.76 8.65
CA VAL A 658 -15.40 20.36 9.08
C VAL A 658 -16.15 19.46 8.10
N ALA A 659 -15.43 18.56 7.45
CA ALA A 659 -15.99 17.57 6.54
C ALA A 659 -16.63 16.41 7.30
N GLY A 660 -16.04 15.98 8.42
CA GLY A 660 -16.58 14.93 9.26
C GLY A 660 -15.47 14.13 9.93
N SER A 661 -15.82 12.95 10.46
CA SER A 661 -14.84 12.03 11.03
C SER A 661 -14.93 10.66 10.38
N THR A 662 -13.77 10.04 10.20
CA THR A 662 -13.62 8.67 9.68
C THR A 662 -12.74 7.85 10.64
N SER A 663 -12.73 6.53 10.49
CA SER A 663 -11.76 5.66 11.18
C SER A 663 -10.62 5.35 10.22
N LEU A 664 -9.39 5.63 10.62
CA LEU A 664 -8.18 5.30 9.87
C LEU A 664 -7.40 4.26 10.67
N SER A 665 -6.78 3.32 9.98
CA SER A 665 -5.78 2.42 10.57
C SER A 665 -4.43 3.14 10.69
N ALA A 666 -3.49 2.56 11.42
CA ALA A 666 -2.09 2.92 11.24
C ALA A 666 -1.64 2.48 9.83
N GLY A 667 -0.86 3.30 9.12
CA GLY A 667 -0.43 3.02 7.75
C GLY A 667 -0.71 4.16 6.78
N LEU A 668 -0.70 3.85 5.47
CA LEU A 668 -0.95 4.84 4.42
C LEU A 668 -2.44 4.98 4.12
N HIS A 669 -2.89 6.22 4.01
CA HIS A 669 -4.25 6.60 3.61
C HIS A 669 -4.22 7.78 2.66
N SER A 670 -5.28 8.01 1.91
CA SER A 670 -5.45 9.20 1.07
C SER A 670 -6.58 10.09 1.54
N VAL A 671 -6.42 11.40 1.33
CA VAL A 671 -7.53 12.35 1.29
C VAL A 671 -7.51 13.04 -0.07
N THR A 672 -8.58 12.88 -0.83
CA THR A 672 -8.74 13.51 -2.15
C THR A 672 -9.82 14.58 -2.08
N LEU A 673 -9.51 15.78 -2.58
CA LEU A 673 -10.45 16.87 -2.73
C LEU A 673 -10.84 17.04 -4.20
N ARG A 674 -12.14 16.95 -4.52
CA ARG A 674 -12.64 17.07 -5.90
C ARG A 674 -13.78 18.07 -6.02
N ALA A 675 -13.90 18.74 -7.17
CA ALA A 675 -15.08 19.56 -7.46
C ALA A 675 -16.34 18.68 -7.50
N SER A 676 -17.42 19.12 -6.85
CA SER A 676 -18.70 18.39 -6.85
C SER A 676 -19.83 19.29 -7.37
N ALA A 677 -20.66 18.76 -8.30
CA ALA A 677 -21.90 19.39 -8.76
C ALA A 677 -21.78 20.81 -9.36
N GLN A 678 -20.64 21.17 -9.95
CA GLN A 678 -20.43 22.47 -10.62
C GLN A 678 -20.52 22.37 -12.15
N PRO A 679 -20.87 23.44 -12.90
CA PRO A 679 -20.65 23.49 -14.34
C PRO A 679 -19.17 23.38 -14.70
N SER A 680 -18.87 22.89 -15.90
CA SER A 680 -17.52 22.94 -16.47
C SER A 680 -16.97 24.38 -16.48
N GLY A 681 -15.70 24.54 -16.09
CA GLY A 681 -14.97 25.79 -15.94
C GLY A 681 -15.21 26.53 -14.62
N ALA A 682 -16.15 26.10 -13.77
CA ALA A 682 -16.46 26.82 -12.53
C ALA A 682 -15.51 26.45 -11.37
N ASN A 683 -15.13 27.47 -10.58
CA ASN A 683 -14.34 27.30 -9.37
C ASN A 683 -15.23 26.77 -8.23
N ALA A 684 -14.97 25.51 -7.83
CA ALA A 684 -15.63 24.88 -6.70
C ALA A 684 -15.19 25.50 -5.36
N GLY A 685 -13.97 26.05 -5.31
CA GLY A 685 -13.41 26.74 -4.15
C GLY A 685 -11.89 26.79 -4.22
N THR A 686 -11.30 27.78 -3.56
CA THR A 686 -9.86 27.84 -3.35
C THR A 686 -9.53 27.24 -1.99
N VAL A 687 -8.67 26.22 -1.98
CA VAL A 687 -8.22 25.53 -0.77
C VAL A 687 -6.93 26.17 -0.28
N ASN A 688 -6.86 26.39 1.04
CA ASN A 688 -5.68 26.88 1.75
C ASN A 688 -4.97 25.75 2.53
N ALA A 689 -5.73 24.86 3.16
CA ALA A 689 -5.16 23.77 3.94
C ALA A 689 -6.14 22.62 4.16
N LEU A 690 -5.60 21.43 4.36
CA LEU A 690 -6.30 20.26 4.89
C LEU A 690 -5.94 20.10 6.37
N LEU A 691 -6.91 19.78 7.22
CA LEU A 691 -6.68 19.47 8.63
C LEU A 691 -7.16 18.05 8.93
N ILE A 692 -6.32 17.31 9.62
CA ILE A 692 -6.61 15.98 10.13
C ILE A 692 -6.30 15.98 11.62
N GLN A 693 -7.27 15.68 12.46
CA GLN A 693 -7.05 15.64 13.91
C GLN A 693 -7.62 14.38 14.55
N PRO A 694 -6.94 13.80 15.55
CA PRO A 694 -7.48 12.70 16.34
C PRO A 694 -8.79 13.08 17.04
N GLY A 695 -9.78 12.19 16.94
CA GLY A 695 -11.09 12.33 17.57
C GLY A 695 -11.98 13.38 16.92
N THR A 696 -12.74 14.10 17.75
CA THR A 696 -13.60 15.21 17.34
C THR A 696 -13.29 16.43 18.21
N GLY A 697 -13.37 17.62 17.63
CA GLY A 697 -13.10 18.85 18.34
C GLY A 697 -13.32 20.07 17.46
N THR A 698 -13.04 21.25 18.02
CA THR A 698 -12.90 22.47 17.22
C THR A 698 -11.56 22.39 16.50
N PRO A 699 -11.52 22.44 15.16
CA PRO A 699 -10.26 22.46 14.44
C PRO A 699 -9.41 23.66 14.89
N PRO A 700 -8.07 23.52 14.96
CA PRO A 700 -7.20 24.63 15.29
C PRO A 700 -7.37 25.75 14.26
N THR A 701 -7.22 26.99 14.71
CA THR A 701 -7.20 28.16 13.82
C THR A 701 -5.97 28.07 12.90
N ILE A 702 -6.20 28.10 11.59
CA ILE A 702 -5.11 28.16 10.62
C ILE A 702 -4.56 29.59 10.61
N PRO A 703 -3.24 29.78 10.80
CA PRO A 703 -2.61 31.08 10.63
C PRO A 703 -2.99 31.67 9.28
N SER A 704 -3.27 32.97 9.22
CA SER A 704 -3.52 33.62 7.92
C SER A 704 -2.35 33.31 6.99
N PRO A 705 -2.61 32.94 5.73
CA PRO A 705 -1.54 32.68 4.77
C PRO A 705 -0.54 33.83 4.70
N GLY A 706 0.75 33.51 4.80
CA GLY A 706 1.83 34.50 4.82
C GLY A 706 2.11 35.15 6.17
N ALA A 707 1.48 34.72 7.27
CA ALA A 707 1.88 35.16 8.60
C ALA A 707 3.15 34.42 9.05
N LEU A 708 4.22 35.17 9.29
CA LEU A 708 5.42 34.66 9.96
C LEU A 708 5.12 34.35 11.44
N PRO A 709 5.88 33.46 12.09
CA PRO A 709 5.77 33.22 13.52
C PRO A 709 5.81 34.52 14.34
N SER A 710 5.09 34.54 15.48
CA SER A 710 5.03 35.72 16.34
C SER A 710 6.43 36.24 16.70
N GLY A 711 6.65 37.55 16.50
CA GLY A 711 7.94 38.21 16.74
C GLY A 711 8.85 38.30 15.51
N TRP A 712 8.57 37.55 14.44
CA TRP A 712 9.28 37.67 13.16
C TRP A 712 8.62 38.70 12.24
N MET A 713 9.45 39.53 11.62
CA MET A 713 9.06 40.52 10.63
C MET A 713 9.71 40.17 9.29
N SER A 714 9.19 40.69 8.19
CA SER A 714 9.93 40.67 6.91
C SER A 714 9.78 41.96 6.13
N GLN A 715 10.81 42.27 5.34
CA GLN A 715 10.81 43.39 4.40
C GLN A 715 11.93 43.23 3.36
N ASP A 716 11.79 43.97 2.26
CA ASP A 716 12.89 44.21 1.34
C ASP A 716 13.90 45.20 1.94
N ILE A 717 15.19 44.96 1.69
CA ILE A 717 16.29 45.84 2.09
C ILE A 717 16.91 46.42 0.83
N GLY A 718 17.10 47.74 0.81
CA GLY A 718 17.61 48.47 -0.34
C GLY A 718 16.64 48.58 -1.51
N SER A 719 17.18 48.95 -2.67
CA SER A 719 16.39 49.17 -3.89
C SER A 719 16.20 47.86 -4.66
N VAL A 720 15.13 47.12 -4.36
CA VAL A 720 14.71 45.93 -5.10
C VAL A 720 13.86 46.29 -6.32
N GLY A 721 14.00 45.56 -7.43
CA GLY A 721 13.26 45.80 -8.67
C GLY A 721 11.90 45.10 -8.72
N GLN A 722 11.71 44.06 -7.91
CA GLN A 722 10.41 43.47 -7.60
C GLN A 722 10.28 43.26 -6.09
N VAL A 723 9.07 43.48 -5.55
CA VAL A 723 8.79 43.34 -4.12
C VAL A 723 8.88 41.87 -3.72
N GLY A 724 9.66 41.57 -2.69
CA GLY A 724 9.78 40.22 -2.15
C GLY A 724 8.63 39.84 -1.21
N SER A 725 8.58 38.56 -0.84
CA SER A 725 7.61 38.04 0.13
C SER A 725 8.19 36.87 0.91
N ALA A 726 7.59 36.59 2.07
CA ALA A 726 7.94 35.42 2.86
C ALA A 726 6.69 34.71 3.34
N SER A 727 6.74 33.38 3.35
CA SER A 727 5.65 32.54 3.84
C SER A 727 6.21 31.29 4.49
N LEU A 728 5.65 30.90 5.63
CA LEU A 728 6.00 29.65 6.31
C LEU A 728 4.94 28.60 5.99
N ASP A 729 5.35 27.48 5.41
CA ASP A 729 4.49 26.34 5.08
C ASP A 729 5.12 25.02 5.54
N ASN A 730 4.37 24.19 6.28
CA ASN A 730 4.81 22.87 6.79
C ASN A 730 6.21 22.83 7.45
N GLY A 731 6.62 23.91 8.14
CA GLY A 731 7.94 24.02 8.77
C GLY A 731 9.07 24.49 7.84
N THR A 732 8.76 24.73 6.58
CA THR A 732 9.63 25.32 5.55
C THR A 732 9.25 26.78 5.32
N LEU A 733 10.20 27.68 5.52
CA LEU A 733 10.09 29.09 5.19
C LEU A 733 10.48 29.29 3.72
N HIS A 734 9.51 29.71 2.92
CA HIS A 734 9.70 30.17 1.55
C HIS A 734 9.95 31.67 1.56
N ILE A 735 11.09 32.11 1.03
CA ILE A 735 11.41 33.52 0.85
C ILE A 735 11.58 33.78 -0.63
N THR A 736 10.67 34.58 -1.20
CA THR A 736 10.76 35.06 -2.58
C THR A 736 11.38 36.44 -2.58
N ALA A 737 12.46 36.64 -3.32
CA ALA A 737 13.22 37.88 -3.32
C ALA A 737 13.62 38.32 -4.73
N SER A 738 13.65 39.64 -4.94
CA SER A 738 14.48 40.27 -5.98
C SER A 738 15.73 40.85 -5.32
N GLY A 739 16.63 41.41 -6.11
CA GLY A 739 17.82 42.05 -5.57
C GLY A 739 19.00 42.05 -6.52
N SER A 740 19.86 43.07 -6.43
CA SER A 740 21.09 43.12 -7.22
C SER A 740 22.21 42.28 -6.63
N ASP A 741 22.38 42.30 -5.30
CA ASP A 741 23.32 41.47 -4.54
C ASP A 741 23.24 41.84 -3.04
N ILE A 742 23.76 40.96 -2.17
CA ILE A 742 24.20 41.28 -0.80
C ILE A 742 25.72 41.49 -0.86
N SER A 743 26.18 42.63 -1.38
CA SER A 743 27.61 42.90 -1.57
C SER A 743 27.92 44.40 -1.75
N GLY A 744 29.19 44.74 -1.91
CA GLY A 744 29.63 46.12 -2.13
C GLY A 744 29.40 47.02 -0.91
N THR A 745 28.83 48.21 -1.14
CA THR A 745 28.52 49.21 -0.09
C THR A 745 27.02 49.37 0.18
N ALA A 746 26.16 48.66 -0.57
CA ALA A 746 24.70 48.71 -0.43
C ALA A 746 24.08 47.39 -0.88
N ASP A 747 23.24 46.80 -0.03
CA ASP A 747 22.58 45.52 -0.25
C ASP A 747 21.20 45.70 -0.92
N SER A 748 20.77 44.71 -1.69
CA SER A 748 19.42 44.64 -2.26
C SER A 748 18.92 43.19 -2.23
N PHE A 749 17.93 42.88 -1.37
CA PHE A 749 17.44 41.50 -1.09
C PHE A 749 16.17 41.49 -0.20
N HIS A 750 15.57 40.32 0.08
CA HIS A 750 14.45 40.17 1.04
C HIS A 750 14.91 39.56 2.37
N PHE A 751 14.44 40.12 3.50
CA PHE A 751 14.89 39.75 4.85
C PHE A 751 13.73 39.34 5.76
N VAL A 752 13.84 38.19 6.43
CA VAL A 752 12.93 37.71 7.48
C VAL A 752 13.68 37.70 8.81
N TYR A 753 13.26 38.47 9.82
CA TYR A 753 14.13 38.80 10.95
C TYR A 753 13.43 39.05 12.30
N GLN A 754 14.22 39.00 13.38
CA GLN A 754 13.89 39.53 14.71
C GLN A 754 14.97 40.53 15.19
N ALA A 755 14.58 41.47 16.05
CA ALA A 755 15.53 42.29 16.79
C ALA A 755 16.00 41.54 18.06
N VAL A 756 17.31 41.32 18.18
CA VAL A 756 17.93 40.56 19.27
C VAL A 756 18.92 41.43 20.01
N THR A 757 18.86 41.43 21.34
CA THR A 757 19.82 42.15 22.20
C THR A 757 20.83 41.18 22.80
N GLY A 758 22.12 41.47 22.61
CA GLY A 758 23.23 40.65 23.09
C GLY A 758 23.62 39.52 22.14
N ASP A 759 24.06 38.40 22.72
CA ASP A 759 24.52 37.22 22.00
C ASP A 759 23.38 36.54 21.24
N ALA A 760 23.71 35.97 20.08
CA ALA A 760 22.72 35.35 19.19
C ALA A 760 23.29 34.12 18.48
N THR A 761 22.48 33.09 18.31
CA THR A 761 22.78 31.93 17.45
C THR A 761 21.58 31.67 16.54
N ILE A 762 21.78 31.74 15.23
CA ILE A 762 20.77 31.44 14.22
C ILE A 762 21.23 30.23 13.42
N ILE A 763 20.32 29.26 13.24
CA ILE A 763 20.55 28.01 12.50
C ILE A 763 19.38 27.83 11.52
N ALA A 764 19.67 27.38 10.30
CA ALA A 764 18.68 26.94 9.33
C ALA A 764 19.27 25.87 8.40
N ARG A 765 18.42 25.02 7.83
CA ARG A 765 18.80 24.13 6.72
C ARG A 765 18.19 24.67 5.43
N THR A 766 19.03 25.02 4.48
CA THR A 766 18.59 25.35 3.12
C THR A 766 18.24 24.06 2.41
N THR A 767 17.01 23.93 1.92
CA THR A 767 16.56 22.77 1.16
C THR A 767 16.58 23.03 -0.34
N TRP A 768 16.37 24.28 -0.75
CA TRP A 768 16.40 24.67 -2.15
C TRP A 768 16.63 26.17 -2.33
N LEU A 769 17.21 26.55 -3.47
CA LEU A 769 17.27 27.91 -3.99
C LEU A 769 17.10 27.83 -5.51
N GLY A 770 16.18 28.62 -6.06
CA GLY A 770 16.03 28.74 -7.51
C GLY A 770 17.29 29.32 -8.17
N ASP A 771 17.64 28.83 -9.35
CA ASP A 771 18.79 29.33 -10.10
C ASP A 771 18.41 30.55 -10.97
N SER A 772 18.25 31.71 -10.33
CA SER A 772 18.13 32.99 -11.05
C SER A 772 19.48 33.50 -11.55
N ASN A 773 20.56 33.11 -10.88
CA ASN A 773 21.94 33.44 -11.17
C ASN A 773 22.86 32.53 -10.32
N PRO A 774 24.05 32.14 -10.81
CA PRO A 774 25.01 31.36 -10.03
C PRO A 774 25.40 31.98 -8.67
N TYR A 775 25.28 33.30 -8.54
CA TYR A 775 25.62 34.07 -7.32
C TYR A 775 24.41 34.53 -6.50
N ALA A 776 23.20 34.09 -6.84
CA ALA A 776 22.03 34.25 -5.97
C ALA A 776 22.32 33.62 -4.61
N LYS A 777 21.78 34.17 -3.51
CA LYS A 777 22.10 33.69 -2.16
C LYS A 777 20.85 33.39 -1.36
N VAL A 778 20.94 32.36 -0.53
CA VAL A 778 20.03 32.09 0.58
C VAL A 778 20.85 31.81 1.82
N GLY A 779 20.53 32.42 2.96
CA GLY A 779 21.36 32.23 4.15
C GLY A 779 20.82 32.79 5.45
N VAL A 780 21.59 32.54 6.50
CA VAL A 780 21.38 33.12 7.84
C VAL A 780 22.26 34.36 8.00
N MET A 781 21.74 35.38 8.67
CA MET A 781 22.28 36.73 8.62
C MET A 781 22.14 37.44 9.97
N ILE A 782 23.16 38.21 10.35
CA ILE A 782 23.15 39.19 11.45
C ILE A 782 23.56 40.55 10.90
N ARG A 783 22.76 41.58 11.15
CA ARG A 783 23.06 42.95 10.68
C ARG A 783 22.75 44.03 11.72
N ASP A 784 23.54 45.10 11.67
CA ASP A 784 23.48 46.24 12.59
C ASP A 784 22.13 46.96 12.50
N SER A 785 21.75 47.36 11.30
CA SER A 785 20.49 48.05 11.00
C SER A 785 19.75 47.40 9.83
N LEU A 786 18.60 47.99 9.48
CA LEU A 786 17.80 47.63 8.31
C LEU A 786 18.12 48.54 7.10
N ASP A 787 19.15 49.38 7.19
CA ASP A 787 19.63 50.19 6.07
C ASP A 787 20.41 49.31 5.08
N GLN A 788 20.30 49.62 3.79
CA GLN A 788 21.04 48.90 2.73
C GLN A 788 22.56 48.93 2.93
N SER A 789 23.09 49.96 3.60
CA SER A 789 24.53 50.13 3.82
C SER A 789 25.05 49.40 5.06
N ALA A 790 24.17 48.78 5.86
CA ALA A 790 24.51 48.29 7.19
C ALA A 790 25.69 47.31 7.20
N ALA A 791 26.51 47.40 8.25
CA ALA A 791 27.44 46.36 8.63
C ALA A 791 26.65 45.04 8.89
N ASN A 792 27.13 43.95 8.31
CA ASN A 792 26.43 42.66 8.30
C ASN A 792 27.37 41.47 8.20
N ALA A 793 26.88 40.31 8.64
CA ALA A 793 27.51 39.02 8.45
C ALA A 793 26.46 38.03 7.95
N ILE A 794 26.78 37.27 6.91
CA ILE A 794 25.93 36.21 6.36
C ILE A 794 26.74 34.93 6.19
N THR A 795 26.11 33.80 6.52
CA THR A 795 26.54 32.49 6.02
C THR A 795 25.48 32.00 5.05
N TYR A 796 25.86 31.77 3.80
CA TYR A 796 24.92 31.53 2.69
C TYR A 796 25.23 30.27 1.88
N TYR A 797 24.28 29.88 1.03
CA TYR A 797 24.39 28.95 -0.10
C TYR A 797 23.99 29.66 -1.41
N SER A 798 24.63 29.33 -2.52
CA SER A 798 24.29 29.79 -3.87
C SER A 798 24.14 28.62 -4.86
N PRO A 799 23.49 28.82 -6.04
CA PRO A 799 23.34 27.77 -7.04
C PRO A 799 24.66 27.24 -7.62
N SER A 800 25.75 28.03 -7.56
CA SER A 800 27.09 27.57 -7.90
C SER A 800 27.65 26.51 -6.95
N GLY A 801 27.05 26.32 -5.77
CA GLY A 801 27.55 25.49 -4.68
C GLY A 801 28.33 26.26 -3.62
N ASP A 802 28.55 27.57 -3.78
CA ASP A 802 29.34 28.37 -2.84
C ASP A 802 28.64 28.44 -1.47
N THR A 803 29.35 28.02 -0.42
CA THR A 803 28.89 28.10 0.96
C THR A 803 29.91 28.78 1.87
N THR A 804 29.78 30.08 2.12
CA THR A 804 30.82 30.83 2.85
C THR A 804 30.25 31.80 3.87
N PHE A 805 31.12 32.19 4.81
CA PHE A 805 30.94 33.37 5.64
C PHE A 805 31.38 34.60 4.84
N GLN A 806 30.49 35.59 4.77
CA GLN A 806 30.73 36.87 4.12
C GLN A 806 30.36 38.00 5.08
N GLU A 807 31.17 39.05 5.08
CA GLU A 807 31.07 40.14 6.04
C GLU A 807 31.23 41.53 5.43
N ARG A 808 30.52 42.49 6.02
CA ARG A 808 30.79 43.92 5.93
C ARG A 808 30.90 44.46 7.36
N VAL A 809 32.11 44.82 7.78
CA VAL A 809 32.41 45.11 9.21
C VAL A 809 31.92 46.49 9.66
N THR A 810 31.81 47.46 8.74
CA THR A 810 31.33 48.83 9.02
C THR A 810 30.30 49.26 7.99
N ASP A 811 29.35 50.11 8.39
CA ASP A 811 28.38 50.70 7.46
C ASP A 811 29.08 51.37 6.27
N ASN A 812 28.54 51.17 5.07
CA ASN A 812 29.11 51.63 3.80
C ASN A 812 30.52 51.09 3.49
N GLY A 813 31.02 50.12 4.27
CA GLY A 813 32.29 49.45 4.03
C GLY A 813 32.23 48.47 2.87
N SER A 814 33.38 47.90 2.52
CA SER A 814 33.46 46.83 1.53
C SER A 814 33.03 45.49 2.12
N THR A 815 32.34 44.69 1.31
CA THR A 815 32.05 43.28 1.60
C THR A 815 33.28 42.42 1.31
N ASN A 816 33.63 41.53 2.23
CA ASN A 816 34.71 40.55 2.11
C ASN A 816 34.18 39.14 2.39
N HIS A 817 34.86 38.11 1.87
CA HIS A 817 34.64 36.71 2.22
C HIS A 817 35.90 35.89 1.93
N GLY A 818 36.03 34.74 2.59
CA GLY A 818 37.05 33.74 2.26
C GLY A 818 36.72 32.98 0.97
N THR A 819 37.64 32.13 0.50
CA THR A 819 37.37 31.22 -0.63
C THR A 819 36.21 30.29 -0.27
N PRO A 820 35.08 30.31 -1.02
CA PRO A 820 33.93 29.50 -0.65
C PRO A 820 34.19 28.00 -0.87
N PRO A 821 33.95 27.14 0.13
CA PRO A 821 33.81 25.71 -0.11
C PRO A 821 32.54 25.41 -0.91
N GLN A 822 32.56 24.29 -1.63
CA GLN A 822 31.45 23.84 -2.49
C GLN A 822 30.63 22.76 -1.78
N PHE A 823 29.32 22.98 -1.64
CA PHE A 823 28.38 22.06 -1.02
C PHE A 823 27.11 21.96 -1.87
N ASP A 824 26.49 20.78 -1.91
CA ASP A 824 25.18 20.58 -2.52
C ASP A 824 24.05 20.90 -1.53
N SER A 825 22.88 21.29 -2.06
CA SER A 825 21.64 21.37 -1.28
C SER A 825 21.05 19.96 -1.08
N PRO A 826 20.52 19.61 0.11
CA PRO A 826 20.33 20.46 1.29
C PRO A 826 21.61 20.67 2.12
N THR A 827 21.78 21.86 2.70
CA THR A 827 22.93 22.22 3.55
C THR A 827 22.52 23.05 4.76
N TRP A 828 23.18 22.84 5.90
CA TRP A 828 22.91 23.57 7.14
C TRP A 828 23.84 24.78 7.29
N LEU A 829 23.26 25.92 7.67
CA LEU A 829 23.95 27.20 7.84
C LEU A 829 23.76 27.70 9.27
N LYS A 830 24.81 28.28 9.86
CA LYS A 830 24.77 28.82 11.23
C LYS A 830 25.64 30.06 11.39
N LEU A 831 25.13 31.06 12.12
CA LEU A 831 25.91 32.17 12.65
C LEU A 831 25.81 32.23 14.18
N VAL A 832 26.94 32.52 14.84
CA VAL A 832 27.03 32.72 16.29
C VAL A 832 27.66 34.09 16.56
N ARG A 833 26.94 34.96 17.26
CA ARG A 833 27.44 36.20 17.86
C ARG A 833 27.75 35.96 19.33
N SER A 834 28.98 36.22 19.74
CA SER A 834 29.45 36.22 21.12
C SER A 834 30.20 37.53 21.39
N GLY A 835 29.57 38.43 22.15
CA GLY A 835 30.01 39.81 22.32
C GLY A 835 30.09 40.56 20.98
N SER A 836 31.30 41.00 20.63
CA SER A 836 31.59 41.68 19.36
C SER A 836 32.00 40.73 18.24
N THR A 837 32.19 39.44 18.52
CA THR A 837 32.67 38.48 17.51
C THR A 837 31.50 37.73 16.90
N ILE A 838 31.50 37.61 15.58
CA ILE A 838 30.56 36.78 14.83
C ILE A 838 31.34 35.70 14.09
N THR A 839 30.86 34.47 14.16
CA THR A 839 31.46 33.28 13.55
C THR A 839 30.43 32.53 12.72
N GLY A 840 30.79 32.19 11.47
CA GLY A 840 29.97 31.42 10.54
C GLY A 840 30.35 29.94 10.47
N PHE A 841 29.36 29.08 10.31
CA PHE A 841 29.53 27.63 10.22
C PHE A 841 28.58 27.00 9.20
N ILE A 842 29.02 25.87 8.64
CA ILE A 842 28.23 25.01 7.74
C ILE A 842 28.22 23.54 8.23
N SER A 843 27.23 22.75 7.82
CA SER A 843 27.11 21.33 8.16
C SER A 843 26.29 20.54 7.13
N HIS A 844 26.61 19.25 6.93
CA HIS A 844 25.78 18.33 6.13
C HIS A 844 24.66 17.68 6.94
N ASP A 845 24.86 17.49 8.25
CA ASP A 845 23.99 16.67 9.11
C ASP A 845 23.29 17.46 10.23
N GLY A 846 23.60 18.75 10.39
CA GLY A 846 23.06 19.62 11.44
C GLY A 846 23.70 19.43 12.83
N THR A 847 24.64 18.51 12.97
CA THR A 847 25.29 18.15 14.24
C THR A 847 26.80 18.40 14.22
N THR A 848 27.47 18.11 13.11
CA THR A 848 28.90 18.30 12.90
C THR A 848 29.14 19.60 12.13
N TRP A 849 29.75 20.60 12.77
CA TRP A 849 29.86 21.96 12.22
C TRP A 849 31.29 22.31 11.83
N THR A 850 31.46 22.80 10.61
CA THR A 850 32.72 23.34 10.08
C THR A 850 32.67 24.85 10.09
N GLN A 851 33.66 25.52 10.70
CA GLN A 851 33.76 26.98 10.69
C GLN A 851 34.20 27.48 9.31
N THR A 852 33.47 28.45 8.75
CA THR A 852 33.77 29.05 7.43
C THR A 852 34.42 30.44 7.55
N GLY A 853 34.22 31.14 8.67
CA GLY A 853 34.84 32.45 8.90
C GLY A 853 34.50 33.02 10.27
N SER A 854 35.21 34.07 10.68
CA SER A 854 34.93 34.82 11.90
C SER A 854 35.52 36.22 11.82
N ASP A 855 34.79 37.22 12.32
CA ASP A 855 35.30 38.59 12.44
C ASP A 855 34.70 39.33 13.65
N THR A 856 35.24 40.50 13.97
CA THR A 856 34.82 41.37 15.07
C THR A 856 34.11 42.61 14.55
N PHE A 857 32.88 42.83 15.02
CA PHE A 857 31.98 43.89 14.62
C PHE A 857 31.76 44.88 15.76
N ALA A 858 31.68 46.17 15.43
CA ALA A 858 31.31 47.22 16.37
C ALA A 858 29.77 47.41 16.44
N PHE A 859 29.02 46.30 16.43
CA PHE A 859 27.56 46.34 16.43
C PHE A 859 26.97 46.96 17.71
N PRO A 860 25.81 47.63 17.62
CA PRO A 860 25.02 48.00 18.78
C PRO A 860 24.58 46.78 19.58
N GLN A 861 24.10 47.03 20.79
CA GLN A 861 23.59 45.96 21.67
C GLN A 861 22.43 45.22 21.03
N THR A 862 21.53 45.92 20.33
CA THR A 862 20.41 45.33 19.60
C THR A 862 20.72 45.27 18.11
N VAL A 863 20.64 44.08 17.51
CA VAL A 863 20.89 43.82 16.08
C VAL A 863 19.72 43.07 15.46
N TYR A 864 19.68 42.98 14.14
CA TYR A 864 18.67 42.22 13.41
C TYR A 864 19.23 40.86 12.96
N VAL A 865 18.61 39.77 13.41
CA VAL A 865 19.03 38.40 13.14
C VAL A 865 17.95 37.69 12.34
N GLY A 866 18.33 37.02 11.25
CA GLY A 866 17.32 36.45 10.37
C GLY A 866 17.82 35.66 9.17
N LEU A 867 16.91 35.47 8.21
CA LEU A 867 17.08 34.72 6.98
C LEU A 867 17.01 35.68 5.80
N ALA A 868 17.94 35.57 4.86
CA ALA A 868 18.07 36.47 3.72
C ALA A 868 18.07 35.68 2.41
N VAL A 869 17.36 36.19 1.40
CA VAL A 869 17.42 35.69 0.01
C VAL A 869 17.60 36.85 -0.95
N ASP A 870 18.50 36.70 -1.93
CA ASP A 870 18.71 37.63 -3.03
C ASP A 870 18.79 36.89 -4.38
N ALA A 871 18.26 37.51 -5.44
CA ALA A 871 18.23 36.91 -6.78
C ALA A 871 19.50 37.12 -7.59
N HIS A 872 20.40 37.99 -7.13
CA HIS A 872 21.53 38.53 -7.90
C HIS A 872 21.15 38.99 -9.33
N ASN A 873 19.88 39.35 -9.50
CA ASN A 873 19.23 39.82 -10.71
C ASN A 873 17.98 40.60 -10.30
N ASN A 874 18.14 41.92 -10.25
CA ASN A 874 17.11 42.82 -9.74
C ASN A 874 15.86 42.90 -10.65
N GLY A 875 15.88 42.28 -11.83
CA GLY A 875 14.73 42.22 -12.74
C GLY A 875 13.80 41.01 -12.53
N THR A 876 14.19 40.05 -11.69
CA THR A 876 13.48 38.77 -11.51
C THR A 876 13.27 38.45 -10.02
N LEU A 877 12.34 37.53 -9.74
CA LEU A 877 12.18 36.92 -8.42
C LEU A 877 12.85 35.55 -8.40
N VAL A 878 13.50 35.23 -7.28
CA VAL A 878 13.98 33.90 -6.93
C VAL A 878 13.31 33.47 -5.63
N THR A 879 13.13 32.17 -5.42
CA THR A 879 12.65 31.63 -4.14
C THR A 879 13.74 30.78 -3.50
N GLY A 880 13.96 30.99 -2.20
CA GLY A 880 14.80 30.14 -1.35
C GLY A 880 13.96 29.50 -0.25
N ASP A 881 14.15 28.20 -0.05
CA ASP A 881 13.41 27.38 0.91
C ASP A 881 14.34 26.95 2.05
N LEU A 882 13.91 27.22 3.28
CA LEU A 882 14.65 26.86 4.49
C LEU A 882 13.77 26.13 5.50
N ASP A 883 14.26 25.07 6.12
CA ASP A 883 13.59 24.38 7.22
C ASP A 883 14.50 24.25 8.46
N ASN A 884 13.98 23.63 9.53
CA ASN A 884 14.69 23.42 10.80
C ASN A 884 15.33 24.69 11.38
N ILE A 885 14.62 25.81 11.26
CA ILE A 885 15.12 27.13 11.64
C ILE A 885 15.03 27.29 13.17
N SER A 886 16.09 27.78 13.80
CA SER A 886 16.06 28.16 15.22
C SER A 886 16.90 29.40 15.52
N LEU A 887 16.39 30.25 16.41
CA LEU A 887 17.07 31.42 16.94
C LEU A 887 17.23 31.27 18.46
N ASN A 888 18.47 31.25 18.95
CA ASN A 888 18.81 31.01 20.35
C ASN A 888 18.19 29.71 20.91
N GLY A 889 18.09 28.67 20.07
CA GLY A 889 17.47 27.39 20.43
C GLY A 889 15.93 27.39 20.44
N VAL A 890 15.30 28.52 20.11
CA VAL A 890 13.84 28.61 19.92
C VAL A 890 13.52 28.31 18.45
N ALA A 891 12.67 27.30 18.22
CA ALA A 891 12.26 26.89 16.88
C ALA A 891 11.36 27.94 16.19
N PHE A 892 11.54 28.08 14.88
CA PHE A 892 10.71 28.92 14.01
C PHE A 892 9.36 28.25 13.72
N VAL A 893 8.41 28.37 14.63
CA VAL A 893 7.09 27.73 14.52
C VAL A 893 5.96 28.71 14.81
N ASN A 894 4.83 28.57 14.10
CA ASN A 894 3.61 29.34 14.36
C ASN A 894 3.05 28.97 15.73
N SER A 895 3.35 29.76 16.76
CA SER A 895 2.70 29.63 18.07
C SER A 895 1.38 30.38 18.08
N ASN A 896 0.30 29.69 18.48
CA ASN A 896 -0.97 30.33 18.79
C ASN A 896 -0.75 31.26 20.02
N PRO A 897 -1.08 32.56 19.96
CA PRO A 897 -0.92 33.42 21.13
C PRO A 897 -1.79 32.91 22.28
N THR A 898 -1.16 32.59 23.41
CA THR A 898 -1.89 32.49 24.67
C THR A 898 -2.47 33.88 24.96
N PRO A 899 -3.78 34.04 25.22
CA PRO A 899 -4.35 35.36 25.43
C PRO A 899 -3.68 36.05 26.62
N THR A 900 -3.05 37.20 26.35
CA THR A 900 -2.54 38.12 27.36
C THR A 900 -3.74 38.66 28.16
N PRO A 901 -3.76 38.55 29.51
CA PRO A 901 -4.86 39.08 30.31
C PRO A 901 -4.83 40.61 30.30
N THR A 902 -5.86 41.23 29.72
CA THR A 902 -6.11 42.67 29.79
C THR A 902 -6.48 43.08 31.21
N SER A 903 -5.80 44.09 31.78
CA SER A 903 -6.08 44.64 33.10
C SER A 903 -7.44 45.36 33.13
N THR A 904 -8.37 44.88 33.95
CA THR A 904 -9.65 45.54 34.30
C THR A 904 -9.80 45.54 35.84
N PRO A 905 -10.32 46.61 36.48
CA PRO A 905 -9.98 46.94 37.86
C PRO A 905 -10.59 46.03 38.93
N THR A 906 -9.84 45.97 40.02
CA THR A 906 -10.00 45.23 41.28
C THR A 906 -11.43 45.13 41.84
N PRO A 907 -11.87 43.90 42.16
CA PRO A 907 -12.70 43.63 43.33
C PRO A 907 -11.95 42.81 44.40
N THR A 908 -12.32 43.09 45.65
CA THR A 908 -11.87 42.59 46.96
C THR A 908 -11.86 41.05 47.09
N PRO A 909 -10.94 40.44 47.88
CA PRO A 909 -10.58 39.03 47.76
C PRO A 909 -11.54 38.10 48.53
N THR A 910 -11.89 36.96 47.95
CA THR A 910 -12.33 35.76 48.68
C THR A 910 -11.98 34.49 47.88
N SER A 911 -11.68 33.44 48.63
CA SER A 911 -10.89 32.23 48.37
C SER A 911 -11.14 31.36 47.13
N THR A 912 -10.01 30.84 46.63
CA THR A 912 -9.77 29.73 45.69
C THR A 912 -10.58 28.46 45.96
N PRO A 913 -10.97 27.70 44.91
CA PRO A 913 -10.25 26.45 44.65
C PRO A 913 -9.90 26.20 43.17
N THR A 914 -9.06 25.20 43.03
CA THR A 914 -8.12 24.85 41.95
C THR A 914 -8.74 24.11 40.75
N SER A 915 -7.96 24.12 39.67
CA SER A 915 -8.09 23.53 38.33
C SER A 915 -8.91 22.25 38.12
N THR A 916 -9.70 22.24 37.05
CA THR A 916 -10.23 21.04 36.39
C THR A 916 -9.39 20.71 35.15
N PRO A 917 -8.80 19.50 35.04
CA PRO A 917 -8.10 19.05 33.85
C PRO A 917 -9.05 18.51 32.77
N THR A 918 -8.69 18.76 31.51
CA THR A 918 -9.25 18.16 30.28
C THR A 918 -8.87 16.67 30.17
N PRO A 919 -9.74 15.80 29.61
CA PRO A 919 -9.59 14.34 29.66
C PRO A 919 -8.85 13.75 28.45
N THR A 920 -8.20 12.60 28.63
CA THR A 920 -7.95 11.56 27.61
C THR A 920 -7.90 10.18 28.32
N PRO A 921 -8.42 9.09 27.71
CA PRO A 921 -8.97 7.94 28.44
C PRO A 921 -7.96 6.80 28.66
N SER A 922 -8.06 6.12 29.80
CA SER A 922 -7.58 4.74 29.98
C SER A 922 -8.20 4.06 31.21
N GLY A 923 -9.51 4.15 31.42
CA GLY A 923 -10.20 3.55 32.58
C GLY A 923 -9.78 4.04 33.98
N TRP A 924 -8.68 4.80 34.07
CA TRP A 924 -8.07 5.34 35.27
C TRP A 924 -8.04 6.87 35.16
N THR A 925 -8.62 7.54 36.14
CA THR A 925 -8.62 8.99 36.28
C THR A 925 -7.46 9.42 37.17
N THR A 926 -6.45 10.08 36.61
CA THR A 926 -5.33 10.66 37.38
C THR A 926 -5.87 11.67 38.39
N CYS A 927 -5.44 11.57 39.64
CA CYS A 927 -6.03 12.31 40.76
C CYS A 927 -5.04 13.05 41.65
N ALA A 928 -3.76 12.64 41.68
CA ALA A 928 -2.72 13.33 42.46
C ALA A 928 -1.32 12.99 41.97
N SER A 929 -0.40 13.96 41.99
CA SER A 929 1.04 13.69 41.92
C SER A 929 1.55 13.11 43.25
N GLU A 930 2.75 12.55 43.26
CA GLU A 930 3.40 12.03 44.47
C GLU A 930 3.41 13.03 45.63
N ASN A 931 3.10 12.54 46.83
CA ASN A 931 2.82 13.27 48.07
C ASN A 931 1.52 14.10 48.09
N GLY A 932 0.72 14.09 47.03
CA GLY A 932 -0.62 14.65 47.00
C GLY A 932 -1.67 13.75 47.69
N THR A 933 -2.92 14.21 47.70
CA THR A 933 -4.08 13.41 48.15
C THR A 933 -4.98 13.14 46.96
N CYS A 934 -5.21 11.86 46.66
CA CYS A 934 -6.12 11.43 45.59
C CYS A 934 -7.55 11.37 46.16
N SER A 935 -8.43 12.26 45.70
CA SER A 935 -9.81 12.38 46.19
C SER A 935 -10.83 11.96 45.13
N PHE A 936 -11.88 11.24 45.52
CA PHE A 936 -12.94 10.74 44.64
C PHE A 936 -14.22 10.41 45.44
N SER A 937 -15.37 10.24 44.81
CA SER A 937 -16.61 9.86 45.50
C SER A 937 -16.86 8.35 45.43
N GLY A 938 -17.39 7.77 46.52
CA GLY A 938 -17.61 6.32 46.61
C GLY A 938 -16.31 5.52 46.80
N THR A 939 -16.41 4.20 46.63
CA THR A 939 -15.27 3.27 46.75
C THR A 939 -14.65 3.04 45.38
N MET A 940 -13.37 3.37 45.24
CA MET A 940 -12.61 3.26 43.99
C MET A 940 -11.35 2.42 44.23
N VAL A 941 -10.83 1.80 43.18
CA VAL A 941 -9.45 1.27 43.19
C VAL A 941 -8.52 2.40 42.77
N VAL A 942 -7.36 2.53 43.42
CA VAL A 942 -6.37 3.57 43.19
C VAL A 942 -5.02 2.91 42.91
N ARG A 943 -4.34 3.35 41.85
CA ARG A 943 -2.96 2.96 41.49
C ARG A 943 -2.00 4.08 41.86
N TYR A 944 -0.78 3.76 42.29
CA TYR A 944 0.32 4.69 42.56
C TYR A 944 1.61 4.16 41.93
N GLY A 945 2.31 4.96 41.12
CA GLY A 945 3.49 4.50 40.37
C GLY A 945 3.86 5.36 39.17
N ALA A 946 4.82 4.88 38.37
CA ALA A 946 5.32 5.51 37.13
C ALA A 946 5.91 4.44 36.19
N ASN A 947 6.09 4.75 34.90
CA ASN A 947 6.75 3.87 33.91
C ASN A 947 6.20 2.43 33.89
N ASN A 948 4.87 2.28 33.91
CA ASN A 948 4.17 0.99 33.95
C ASN A 948 4.42 0.10 35.19
N GLN A 949 5.03 0.64 36.26
CA GLN A 949 5.18 -0.03 37.55
C GLN A 949 4.33 0.67 38.62
N PHE A 950 3.26 -0.01 39.08
CA PHE A 950 2.27 0.56 40.00
C PHE A 950 1.93 -0.40 41.14
N PHE A 951 1.68 0.16 42.32
CA PHE A 951 1.01 -0.50 43.44
C PHE A 951 -0.44 -0.03 43.57
N TYR A 952 -1.32 -0.89 44.07
CA TYR A 952 -2.77 -0.65 44.06
C TYR A 952 -3.39 -0.79 45.45
N LYS A 953 -4.37 0.06 45.77
CA LYS A 953 -5.21 -0.03 46.97
C LYS A 953 -6.62 0.44 46.68
N THR A 954 -7.59 -0.09 47.42
CA THR A 954 -8.96 0.42 47.42
C THR A 954 -9.12 1.42 48.56
N ALA A 955 -9.78 2.54 48.29
CA ALA A 955 -10.17 3.49 49.32
C ALA A 955 -11.54 4.07 49.01
N THR A 956 -12.11 4.72 50.01
CA THR A 956 -13.39 5.42 49.90
C THR A 956 -13.11 6.89 50.21
N THR A 957 -13.67 7.80 49.42
CA THR A 957 -13.52 9.27 49.54
C THR A 957 -12.13 9.85 49.20
N SER A 958 -11.05 9.30 49.74
CA SER A 958 -9.69 9.73 49.40
C SER A 958 -8.61 8.74 49.86
N ILE A 959 -7.40 8.89 49.32
CA ILE A 959 -6.19 8.20 49.77
C ILE A 959 -4.94 9.07 49.55
N ALA A 960 -3.97 8.99 50.45
CA ALA A 960 -2.71 9.71 50.31
C ALA A 960 -1.82 9.07 49.23
N CYS A 961 -1.35 9.86 48.28
CA CYS A 961 -0.59 9.41 47.11
C CYS A 961 0.92 9.36 47.41
N ASN A 962 1.37 8.46 48.29
CA ASN A 962 2.78 8.42 48.72
C ASN A 962 3.28 7.01 49.04
N ASN A 963 4.61 6.89 49.12
CA ASN A 963 5.34 5.68 49.48
C ASN A 963 4.91 5.08 50.84
N ALA A 964 4.53 5.91 51.81
CA ALA A 964 4.08 5.43 53.11
C ALA A 964 2.73 4.69 53.03
N THR A 965 1.89 5.06 52.06
CA THR A 965 0.54 4.51 51.89
C THR A 965 0.52 3.29 50.99
N PHE A 966 1.31 3.27 49.91
CA PHE A 966 1.31 2.19 48.90
C PHE A 966 2.55 1.30 48.92
N GLY A 967 3.66 1.74 49.55
CA GLY A 967 5.01 1.25 49.24
C GLY A 967 5.64 2.05 48.09
N ASP A 968 6.94 1.89 47.85
CA ASP A 968 7.61 2.52 46.69
C ASP A 968 7.73 1.50 45.53
N PRO A 969 6.90 1.62 44.48
CA PRO A 969 6.96 0.71 43.34
C PRO A 969 8.17 0.96 42.44
N LEU A 970 8.82 2.14 42.54
CA LEU A 970 9.97 2.49 41.71
C LEU A 970 10.81 3.59 42.39
N VAL A 971 11.88 3.17 43.09
CA VAL A 971 12.76 4.05 43.88
C VAL A 971 13.51 5.04 42.98
N GLY A 972 13.56 6.32 43.39
CA GLY A 972 14.29 7.38 42.68
C GLY A 972 13.54 8.00 41.50
N THR A 973 12.30 7.57 41.23
CA THR A 973 11.43 8.11 40.17
C THR A 973 10.19 8.78 40.78
N VAL A 974 9.79 9.93 40.23
CA VAL A 974 8.57 10.65 40.64
C VAL A 974 7.33 9.90 40.17
N LYS A 975 6.37 9.68 41.08
CA LYS A 975 5.17 8.87 40.85
C LYS A 975 3.87 9.69 40.81
N ALA A 976 2.78 9.06 40.40
CA ALA A 976 1.44 9.66 40.43
C ALA A 976 0.36 8.62 40.77
N CYS A 977 -0.80 9.11 41.23
CA CYS A 977 -1.98 8.31 41.50
C CYS A 977 -3.08 8.50 40.46
N ALA A 978 -3.80 7.43 40.17
CA ALA A 978 -5.04 7.45 39.40
C ALA A 978 -6.06 6.47 40.00
N PHE A 979 -7.36 6.72 39.83
CA PHE A 979 -8.43 5.85 40.34
C PHE A 979 -9.40 5.37 39.25
N ALA A 980 -10.07 4.24 39.48
CA ALA A 980 -11.07 3.66 38.58
C ALA A 980 -12.28 3.10 39.36
N SER A 981 -13.44 3.01 38.71
CA SER A 981 -14.66 2.46 39.31
C SER A 981 -14.56 0.96 39.54
N VAL A 982 -15.05 0.51 40.70
CA VAL A 982 -15.24 -0.91 40.99
C VAL A 982 -16.57 -1.37 40.35
N PRO A 983 -16.66 -2.55 39.68
CA PRO A 983 -17.92 -3.08 39.14
C PRO A 983 -19.01 -3.26 40.23
N PRO A 984 -20.31 -3.39 39.87
CA PRO A 984 -21.42 -2.97 40.72
C PRO A 984 -21.56 -3.74 42.05
N THR A 985 -21.39 -2.98 43.14
CA THR A 985 -21.87 -3.05 44.56
C THR A 985 -22.05 -4.39 45.31
N SER A 986 -21.79 -5.56 44.73
CA SER A 986 -21.90 -6.86 45.43
C SER A 986 -20.79 -7.87 45.10
N TRP A 987 -19.77 -7.48 44.34
CA TRP A 987 -18.64 -8.33 43.96
C TRP A 987 -17.33 -7.81 44.54
N THR A 988 -16.53 -8.71 45.10
CA THR A 988 -15.22 -8.43 45.69
C THR A 988 -14.12 -8.72 44.68
N PHE A 989 -13.28 -7.73 44.36
CA PHE A 989 -12.10 -7.95 43.53
C PHE A 989 -11.12 -8.92 44.22
N CYS A 990 -10.56 -9.88 43.49
CA CYS A 990 -9.64 -10.87 44.03
C CYS A 990 -8.31 -11.01 43.28
N ALA A 991 -8.25 -10.74 41.97
CA ALA A 991 -7.00 -10.81 41.22
C ALA A 991 -7.09 -10.04 39.90
N SER A 992 -5.97 -9.47 39.47
CA SER A 992 -5.80 -8.94 38.12
C SER A 992 -5.64 -10.06 37.08
N GLU A 993 -5.76 -9.73 35.79
CA GLU A 993 -5.47 -10.67 34.70
C GLU A 993 -4.07 -11.31 34.86
N ASN A 994 -4.01 -12.61 34.62
CA ASN A 994 -2.92 -13.55 34.91
C ASN A 994 -2.60 -13.81 36.40
N GLY A 995 -3.34 -13.20 37.33
CA GLY A 995 -3.24 -13.49 38.77
C GLY A 995 -4.05 -14.73 39.21
N THR A 996 -3.94 -15.10 40.48
CA THR A 996 -4.78 -16.16 41.10
C THR A 996 -5.78 -15.52 42.06
N CYS A 997 -7.07 -15.69 41.76
CA CYS A 997 -8.18 -15.23 42.58
C CYS A 997 -8.47 -16.26 43.68
N ALA A 998 -8.16 -15.93 44.94
CA ALA A 998 -8.54 -16.75 46.10
C ALA A 998 -9.89 -16.31 46.66
N VAL A 999 -10.75 -17.29 46.98
CA VAL A 999 -12.15 -17.06 47.35
C VAL A 999 -12.59 -17.90 48.56
N PRO A 1000 -13.47 -17.37 49.44
CA PRO A 1000 -13.94 -18.10 50.62
C PRO A 1000 -15.01 -19.12 50.26
N GLY A 1001 -14.64 -20.41 50.25
CA GLY A 1001 -15.58 -21.49 49.92
C GLY A 1001 -15.97 -21.49 48.45
N THR A 1002 -17.22 -21.85 48.15
CA THR A 1002 -17.76 -21.92 46.79
C THR A 1002 -18.51 -20.63 46.44
N VAL A 1003 -17.99 -19.86 45.48
CA VAL A 1003 -18.52 -18.56 45.07
C VAL A 1003 -18.61 -18.48 43.54
N THR A 1004 -19.28 -17.44 43.02
CA THR A 1004 -19.19 -17.13 41.59
C THR A 1004 -18.07 -16.15 41.36
N VAL A 1005 -17.22 -16.37 40.36
CA VAL A 1005 -16.15 -15.47 39.92
C VAL A 1005 -16.47 -14.92 38.53
N ALA A 1006 -16.41 -13.60 38.38
CA ALA A 1006 -16.53 -12.87 37.13
C ALA A 1006 -15.13 -12.44 36.66
N TYR A 1007 -14.79 -12.70 35.40
CA TYR A 1007 -13.57 -12.26 34.74
C TYR A 1007 -13.94 -11.33 33.57
N GLY A 1008 -13.39 -10.11 33.55
CA GLY A 1008 -13.72 -9.14 32.49
C GLY A 1008 -13.41 -7.69 32.84
N ALA A 1009 -13.89 -6.78 31.99
CA ALA A 1009 -13.76 -5.33 32.12
C ALA A 1009 -14.87 -4.62 31.32
N ASN A 1010 -15.14 -3.33 31.60
CA ASN A 1010 -16.05 -2.47 30.83
C ASN A 1010 -17.44 -3.10 30.54
N SER A 1011 -18.06 -3.68 31.57
CA SER A 1011 -19.37 -4.35 31.47
C SER A 1011 -19.40 -5.64 30.63
N SER A 1012 -18.28 -6.09 30.07
CA SER A 1012 -18.13 -7.40 29.41
C SER A 1012 -17.42 -8.39 30.34
N TYR A 1013 -18.14 -9.42 30.79
CA TYR A 1013 -17.64 -10.40 31.75
C TYR A 1013 -18.08 -11.82 31.41
N TYR A 1014 -17.18 -12.77 31.66
CA TYR A 1014 -17.48 -14.19 31.72
C TYR A 1014 -17.45 -14.68 33.17
N TYR A 1015 -18.24 -15.70 33.47
CA TYR A 1015 -18.50 -16.13 34.85
C TYR A 1015 -18.23 -17.61 35.04
N LYS A 1016 -17.67 -17.99 36.20
CA LYS A 1016 -17.47 -19.38 36.62
C LYS A 1016 -17.71 -19.55 38.11
N THR A 1017 -18.30 -20.67 38.51
CA THR A 1017 -18.43 -21.04 39.93
C THR A 1017 -17.18 -21.80 40.36
N VAL A 1018 -16.58 -21.38 41.47
CA VAL A 1018 -15.25 -21.81 41.90
C VAL A 1018 -15.25 -22.08 43.39
N THR A 1019 -14.49 -23.09 43.82
CA THR A 1019 -14.19 -23.33 45.23
C THR A 1019 -12.71 -23.03 45.50
N ASN A 1020 -12.40 -22.28 46.55
CA ASN A 1020 -11.06 -21.90 47.02
C ASN A 1020 -10.25 -20.94 46.12
N SER A 1021 -10.00 -21.27 44.84
CA SER A 1021 -9.22 -20.39 43.95
C SER A 1021 -9.41 -20.65 42.47
N ILE A 1022 -9.18 -19.64 41.62
CA ILE A 1022 -9.15 -19.76 40.16
C ILE A 1022 -8.09 -18.86 39.52
N SER A 1023 -7.48 -19.31 38.42
CA SER A 1023 -6.59 -18.49 37.60
C SER A 1023 -7.38 -17.46 36.79
N CYS A 1024 -6.99 -16.20 36.92
CA CYS A 1024 -7.68 -15.07 36.34
C CYS A 1024 -7.17 -14.76 34.93
N ASN A 1025 -7.42 -15.61 33.93
CA ASN A 1025 -6.86 -15.43 32.59
C ASN A 1025 -7.78 -15.92 31.46
N ASN A 1026 -7.44 -15.54 30.23
CA ASN A 1026 -8.16 -15.89 29.01
C ASN A 1026 -8.25 -17.41 28.77
N ALA A 1027 -7.22 -18.17 29.15
CA ALA A 1027 -7.25 -19.63 29.03
C ALA A 1027 -8.31 -20.27 29.95
N THR A 1028 -8.58 -19.64 31.10
CA THR A 1028 -9.51 -20.17 32.11
C THR A 1028 -10.95 -19.76 31.85
N PHE A 1029 -11.19 -18.53 31.39
CA PHE A 1029 -12.55 -17.98 31.22
C PHE A 1029 -12.98 -17.77 29.77
N GLY A 1030 -12.06 -17.75 28.81
CA GLY A 1030 -12.23 -17.09 27.50
C GLY A 1030 -11.86 -15.62 27.59
N ASP A 1031 -11.72 -14.93 26.45
CA ASP A 1031 -11.48 -13.48 26.41
C ASP A 1031 -12.79 -12.71 26.18
N PRO A 1032 -13.43 -12.16 27.23
CA PRO A 1032 -14.67 -11.41 27.10
C PRO A 1032 -14.48 -10.05 26.41
N LEU A 1033 -13.24 -9.56 26.29
CA LEU A 1033 -12.94 -8.28 25.66
C LEU A 1033 -11.48 -8.22 25.18
N VAL A 1034 -11.27 -8.63 23.92
CA VAL A 1034 -9.95 -8.73 23.29
C VAL A 1034 -9.25 -7.37 23.27
N GLY A 1035 -7.96 -7.35 23.64
CA GLY A 1035 -7.14 -6.14 23.69
C GLY A 1035 -7.36 -5.25 24.93
N THR A 1036 -8.24 -5.65 25.86
CA THR A 1036 -8.48 -4.92 27.12
C THR A 1036 -7.99 -5.73 28.32
N PHE A 1037 -7.31 -5.05 29.26
CA PHE A 1037 -6.85 -5.66 30.52
C PHE A 1037 -8.04 -5.95 31.45
N LYS A 1038 -8.11 -7.17 31.99
CA LYS A 1038 -9.27 -7.68 32.75
C LYS A 1038 -8.93 -7.93 34.22
N GLY A 1039 -9.96 -8.16 35.03
CA GLY A 1039 -9.82 -8.54 36.43
C GLY A 1039 -10.85 -9.58 36.86
N CYS A 1040 -10.55 -10.28 37.94
CA CYS A 1040 -11.44 -11.23 38.58
C CYS A 1040 -12.08 -10.65 39.83
N TYR A 1041 -13.37 -10.91 39.96
CA TYR A 1041 -14.22 -10.46 41.05
C TYR A 1041 -15.07 -11.65 41.51
N TYR A 1042 -15.35 -11.80 42.80
CA TYR A 1042 -16.20 -12.89 43.31
C TYR A 1042 -17.35 -12.39 44.17
N LYS A 1043 -18.45 -13.16 44.21
CA LYS A 1043 -19.59 -12.93 45.11
C LYS A 1043 -20.10 -14.21 45.75
#